data_AF-A0A2M7QKD3-F1
#
_entry.id   AF-A0A2M7QKD3-F1
#
_cell.length_a   1.000
_cell.length_b   1.000
_cell.length_c   1.000
_cell.angle_alpha   90.00
_cell.angle_beta   90.00
_cell.angle_gamma   90.00
#
_symmetry.space_group_name_H-M   'P 1'
#
loop_
_entity.id
_entity.type
_entity.pdbx_description
1 polymer ?
#
loop_
_entity_poly.entity_id
_entity_poly.type
_entity_poly.pdbx_seq_one_letter_code
_entity_poly.pdbx_strand_id
1 'polypeptide(L)'
;MVYMVKTILKIILFIFIFLISSTVYAIEFTISPSEKLVFENSFENWVEDSGYQPSVTFLNNNYFMFYTTSNNNYSNQKIGYATSTDGINWKKIKVYDFGFSEPVHNPNLAIDKETYILTFAVDTNPRKIMSVTSSDINNFSPSTLKEELLPSQQSDTFCVTDPFRIKEKGTSFLWYAGLSGNGWHLNLAYRENDSWKKCSNNPLLPDKQLSSPSIISYDNSLYVFYRSNEGISYTETTNSISCSITWSSYKTLNESGLMFFPYTVLIKDKIFLYYTKIENGIRSFERVLIYTENRKKSIILIPGLFASWNQEAILHKKTISQADWKLNSIVIEYSGIEKTLQNLGYEKNKDYYLFAYDWRKPIEQIADDLSNFVKAKPKPGFESWNIVGHSLGGLVGKVAIQKNNDFEAKRLITIGSPHFGAAQVYKPLSAGEFERKNTYMWLAQKIIIALYKTKLEPDRETLKTYFPSLQDLFPIYDFLYDESDKPIAFSSLSLKNNTLTKYANKSLSDLTSYFSISGTNIDTFFGYTITKPNLINTLLGNYVDGQPKKALYKEGDRTVLFSSSYENTSQNVRLSNVDHGGLVTTKTGIKTILDVLDISYQEDQVEEGKKTIISPSLIFLIRSPAEMEVVHNGSTYKETDGFIFISNAEKGLYTLKVKGIDLGTYTVTIGQITDTDDIWDTFEGKIINPIPSNQTDTYSFLFNTSKLTSMLTPTPIPSTISVLSNEKTSTLSISCTNSNFDAIMELKIGNKVQKNVKVNFKYNNINKSVLSNNEGKAIAGFVLDKETDLSAIPEAGFDSKQIFVSQKSCKEQAVNSSSFSSVLNLASPTTRSSQSTAIKTPKNTSHIANNKVSRSASSSNNGVVLGTKTANHKQRNALLIIIVNLIILVIFILNRKIIIFWVKKFKYSKFLFKKHKI
;
A
#
# COMPACT_ATOMS: atom_id res chain seq x y z
N MET A 1 -35.56 24.45 -12.25
CA MET A 1 -34.44 24.09 -13.14
C MET A 1 -33.27 23.43 -12.41
N VAL A 2 -32.42 24.14 -11.64
CA VAL A 2 -31.20 23.57 -11.01
C VAL A 2 -31.45 22.32 -10.15
N TYR A 3 -32.55 22.27 -9.39
CA TYR A 3 -32.90 21.09 -8.59
C TYR A 3 -33.22 19.86 -9.47
N MET A 4 -33.95 20.08 -10.56
CA MET A 4 -34.31 19.06 -11.55
C MET A 4 -33.07 18.51 -12.26
N VAL A 5 -32.12 19.38 -12.64
CA VAL A 5 -30.82 18.98 -13.21
C VAL A 5 -30.00 18.14 -12.22
N LYS A 6 -29.99 18.48 -10.92
CA LYS A 6 -29.33 17.67 -9.88
C LYS A 6 -30.01 16.30 -9.68
N THR A 7 -31.33 16.22 -9.76
CA THR A 7 -32.06 14.94 -9.67
C THR A 7 -31.78 14.08 -10.91
N ILE A 8 -31.82 14.67 -12.11
CA ILE A 8 -31.47 13.98 -13.37
C ILE A 8 -30.02 13.50 -13.35
N LEU A 9 -29.04 14.31 -12.92
CA LEU A 9 -27.65 13.86 -12.78
C LEU A 9 -27.51 12.71 -11.77
N LYS A 10 -28.26 12.73 -10.65
CA LYS A 10 -28.25 11.62 -9.68
C LYS A 10 -28.85 10.34 -10.28
N ILE A 11 -29.94 10.44 -11.02
CA ILE A 11 -30.56 9.29 -11.71
C ILE A 11 -29.62 8.77 -12.79
N ILE A 12 -29.03 9.63 -13.62
CA ILE A 12 -28.03 9.24 -14.63
C ILE A 12 -26.82 8.58 -13.95
N LEU A 13 -26.26 9.14 -12.88
CA LEU A 13 -25.13 8.55 -12.17
C LEU A 13 -25.50 7.20 -11.53
N PHE A 14 -26.70 7.06 -10.98
CA PHE A 14 -27.18 5.79 -10.41
C PHE A 14 -27.39 4.73 -11.50
N ILE A 15 -27.95 5.12 -12.64
CA ILE A 15 -28.07 4.26 -13.83
C ILE A 15 -26.68 3.93 -14.39
N PHE A 16 -25.72 4.86 -14.41
CA PHE A 16 -24.35 4.61 -14.87
C PHE A 16 -23.61 3.63 -13.95
N ILE A 17 -23.81 3.72 -12.64
CA ILE A 17 -23.29 2.76 -11.66
C ILE A 17 -23.90 1.37 -11.86
N PHE A 18 -25.17 1.26 -12.26
CA PHE A 18 -25.82 -0.01 -12.62
C PHE A 18 -25.49 -0.52 -14.03
N LEU A 19 -25.12 0.37 -14.97
CA LEU A 19 -24.70 0.04 -16.34
C LEU A 19 -23.21 -0.29 -16.44
N ILE A 20 -22.41 0.02 -15.42
CA ILE A 20 -21.16 -0.70 -15.16
C ILE A 20 -21.54 -2.04 -14.51
N SER A 21 -22.26 -2.88 -15.27
CA SER A 21 -22.12 -4.31 -15.08
C SER A 21 -20.66 -4.62 -15.39
N SER A 22 -19.88 -4.89 -14.35
CA SER A 22 -18.63 -5.63 -14.55
C SER A 22 -18.98 -6.84 -15.39
N THR A 23 -18.40 -6.94 -16.59
CA THR A 23 -18.45 -8.16 -17.38
C THR A 23 -17.73 -9.22 -16.57
N VAL A 24 -18.51 -9.95 -15.77
CA VAL A 24 -18.03 -11.15 -15.09
C VAL A 24 -17.70 -12.11 -16.20
N TYR A 25 -16.42 -12.17 -16.56
CA TYR A 25 -15.89 -13.24 -17.40
C TYR A 25 -16.09 -14.52 -16.59
N ALA A 26 -17.20 -15.20 -16.89
CA ALA A 26 -17.61 -16.41 -16.22
C ALA A 26 -16.46 -17.41 -16.26
N ILE A 27 -16.16 -18.05 -15.13
CA ILE A 27 -14.99 -18.91 -15.02
C ILE A 27 -15.14 -20.11 -15.97
N GLU A 28 -14.09 -20.41 -16.73
CA GLU A 28 -14.01 -21.62 -17.54
C GLU A 28 -13.19 -22.66 -16.81
N PHE A 29 -13.86 -23.76 -16.52
CA PHE A 29 -13.24 -24.95 -15.96
C PHE A 29 -12.69 -25.82 -17.08
N THR A 30 -11.41 -26.15 -16.96
CA THR A 30 -10.72 -27.15 -17.76
C THR A 30 -10.70 -28.47 -16.98
N ILE A 31 -10.77 -29.60 -17.69
CA ILE A 31 -10.71 -30.95 -17.11
C ILE A 31 -9.40 -31.64 -17.48
N SER A 32 -8.84 -32.39 -16.52
CA SER A 32 -7.76 -33.33 -16.82
C SER A 32 -8.27 -34.50 -17.67
N PRO A 33 -7.36 -35.31 -18.26
CA PRO A 33 -7.69 -36.69 -18.63
C PRO A 33 -8.37 -37.43 -17.47
N SER A 34 -9.28 -38.36 -17.77
CA SER A 34 -10.01 -39.10 -16.73
C SER A 34 -9.19 -40.25 -16.15
N GLU A 35 -9.29 -40.40 -14.84
CA GLU A 35 -8.70 -41.49 -14.07
C GLU A 35 -9.81 -42.49 -13.74
N LYS A 36 -9.70 -43.72 -14.25
CA LYS A 36 -10.64 -44.80 -13.92
C LYS A 36 -10.37 -45.32 -12.51
N LEU A 37 -11.42 -45.45 -11.70
CA LEU A 37 -11.30 -45.96 -10.34
C LEU A 37 -11.20 -47.49 -10.35
N VAL A 38 -10.34 -48.03 -9.51
CA VAL A 38 -10.15 -49.48 -9.30
C VAL A 38 -10.77 -49.86 -7.97
N PHE A 39 -11.53 -50.96 -7.93
CA PHE A 39 -12.15 -51.46 -6.71
C PHE A 39 -11.63 -52.85 -6.37
N GLU A 40 -11.08 -52.99 -5.16
CA GLU A 40 -10.58 -54.23 -4.59
C GLU A 40 -11.59 -54.86 -3.64
N ASN A 41 -11.58 -56.20 -3.61
CA ASN A 41 -12.44 -57.10 -2.84
C ASN A 41 -13.91 -57.11 -3.29
N SER A 42 -14.59 -58.22 -3.01
CA SER A 42 -16.05 -58.32 -3.03
C SER A 42 -16.61 -57.97 -1.65
N PHE A 43 -17.89 -57.60 -1.59
CA PHE A 43 -18.60 -57.60 -0.31
C PHE A 43 -18.88 -59.04 0.13
N GLU A 44 -18.85 -59.29 1.44
CA GLU A 44 -19.01 -60.63 2.02
C GLU A 44 -20.37 -61.28 1.69
N ASN A 45 -21.45 -60.49 1.72
CA ASN A 45 -22.83 -60.96 1.56
C ASN A 45 -23.58 -60.23 0.42
N TRP A 46 -22.86 -59.67 -0.56
CA TRP A 46 -23.47 -58.96 -1.70
C TRP A 46 -22.63 -59.09 -2.96
N VAL A 47 -23.15 -59.84 -3.94
CA VAL A 47 -22.58 -59.91 -5.29
C VAL A 47 -23.07 -58.70 -6.07
N GLU A 48 -22.23 -57.67 -6.20
CA GLU A 48 -22.51 -56.48 -6.99
C GLU A 48 -22.39 -56.77 -8.50
N ASP A 49 -23.40 -56.37 -9.28
CA ASP A 49 -23.33 -56.34 -10.75
C ASP A 49 -22.98 -54.95 -11.31
N SER A 50 -23.26 -53.88 -10.57
CA SER A 50 -22.89 -52.51 -10.94
C SER A 50 -22.80 -51.57 -9.73
N GLY A 51 -21.85 -50.64 -9.78
CA GLY A 51 -21.79 -49.46 -8.91
C GLY A 51 -21.99 -48.16 -9.71
N TYR A 52 -22.66 -47.16 -9.11
CA TYR A 52 -22.88 -45.82 -9.69
C TYR A 52 -23.26 -44.80 -8.59
N GLN A 53 -23.51 -43.53 -8.96
CA GLN A 53 -23.91 -42.45 -8.03
C GLN A 53 -22.94 -42.26 -6.84
N PRO A 54 -21.70 -41.80 -7.08
CA PRO A 54 -20.71 -41.63 -6.02
C PRO A 54 -21.03 -40.42 -5.11
N SER A 55 -20.78 -40.57 -3.82
CA SER A 55 -20.71 -39.49 -2.83
C SER A 55 -19.40 -39.61 -2.05
N VAL A 56 -18.44 -38.74 -2.34
CA VAL A 56 -17.06 -38.81 -1.86
C VAL A 56 -16.76 -37.72 -0.84
N THR A 57 -16.16 -38.06 0.30
CA THR A 57 -15.55 -37.09 1.22
C THR A 57 -14.10 -37.44 1.53
N PHE A 58 -13.34 -36.45 1.99
CA PHE A 58 -11.94 -36.59 2.38
C PHE A 58 -11.74 -36.09 3.81
N LEU A 59 -11.34 -36.99 4.70
CA LEU A 59 -11.22 -36.75 6.15
C LEU A 59 -9.98 -37.46 6.69
N ASN A 60 -9.23 -36.81 7.58
CA ASN A 60 -8.07 -37.41 8.25
C ASN A 60 -7.11 -38.15 7.29
N ASN A 61 -6.77 -37.49 6.16
CA ASN A 61 -5.97 -38.02 5.05
C ASN A 61 -6.50 -39.29 4.35
N ASN A 62 -7.78 -39.63 4.52
CA ASN A 62 -8.42 -40.78 3.87
C ASN A 62 -9.66 -40.35 3.08
N TYR A 63 -9.95 -41.09 2.02
CA TYR A 63 -11.14 -40.92 1.19
C TYR A 63 -12.23 -41.93 1.61
N PHE A 64 -13.47 -41.48 1.61
CA PHE A 64 -14.65 -42.26 1.96
C PHE A 64 -15.69 -42.08 0.85
N MET A 65 -16.18 -43.18 0.27
CA MET A 65 -17.19 -43.17 -0.77
C MET A 65 -18.42 -43.97 -0.32
N PHE A 66 -19.57 -43.31 -0.38
CA PHE A 66 -20.88 -43.94 -0.33
C PHE A 66 -21.43 -43.90 -1.76
N TYR A 67 -21.95 -45.02 -2.25
CA TYR A 67 -22.40 -45.13 -3.64
C TYR A 67 -23.56 -46.10 -3.77
N THR A 68 -24.31 -46.03 -4.87
CA THR A 68 -25.34 -47.03 -5.14
C THR A 68 -24.73 -48.28 -5.74
N THR A 69 -24.94 -49.40 -5.06
CA THR A 69 -24.58 -50.74 -5.51
C THR A 69 -25.85 -51.48 -5.91
N SER A 70 -25.80 -52.23 -7.02
CA SER A 70 -26.93 -53.06 -7.48
C SER A 70 -26.58 -54.53 -7.60
N ASN A 71 -27.63 -55.35 -7.57
CA ASN A 71 -27.63 -56.68 -8.14
C ASN A 71 -28.94 -56.97 -8.89
N ASN A 72 -29.01 -58.15 -9.53
CA ASN A 72 -30.15 -58.61 -10.31
C ASN A 72 -30.57 -57.64 -11.43
N ASN A 73 -29.61 -57.20 -12.25
CA ASN A 73 -29.81 -56.27 -13.37
C ASN A 73 -30.50 -54.97 -12.93
N TYR A 74 -29.90 -54.27 -11.94
CA TYR A 74 -30.38 -52.99 -11.39
C TYR A 74 -31.72 -53.03 -10.60
N SER A 75 -32.36 -54.19 -10.46
CA SER A 75 -33.67 -54.30 -9.80
C SER A 75 -33.62 -54.18 -8.27
N ASN A 76 -32.47 -54.48 -7.67
CA ASN A 76 -32.24 -54.41 -6.23
C ASN A 76 -31.03 -53.49 -5.97
N GLN A 77 -31.25 -52.38 -5.26
CA GLN A 77 -30.25 -51.32 -5.08
C GLN A 77 -30.09 -51.00 -3.60
N LYS A 78 -28.84 -50.87 -3.15
CA LYS A 78 -28.47 -50.53 -1.77
C LYS A 78 -27.32 -49.52 -1.76
N ILE A 79 -26.93 -49.06 -0.57
CA ILE A 79 -25.78 -48.16 -0.41
C ILE A 79 -24.51 -48.96 -0.10
N GLY A 80 -23.57 -48.99 -1.04
CA GLY A 80 -22.22 -49.51 -0.86
C GLY A 80 -21.31 -48.48 -0.19
N TYR A 81 -20.34 -48.97 0.59
CA TYR A 81 -19.31 -48.17 1.24
C TYR A 81 -17.91 -48.68 0.91
N ALA A 82 -17.03 -47.77 0.50
CA ALA A 82 -15.63 -48.03 0.19
C ALA A 82 -14.70 -46.92 0.73
N THR A 83 -13.43 -47.25 0.95
CA THR A 83 -12.39 -46.30 1.37
C THR A 83 -11.17 -46.33 0.45
N SER A 84 -10.38 -45.25 0.44
CA SER A 84 -9.15 -45.14 -0.34
C SER A 84 -8.15 -44.19 0.33
N THR A 85 -6.86 -44.35 0.04
CA THR A 85 -5.78 -43.45 0.48
C THR A 85 -5.33 -42.47 -0.61
N ASP A 86 -5.60 -42.76 -1.89
CA ASP A 86 -5.21 -41.97 -3.06
C ASP A 86 -6.42 -41.45 -3.88
N GLY A 87 -7.62 -41.98 -3.61
CA GLY A 87 -8.86 -41.69 -4.32
C GLY A 87 -8.99 -42.37 -5.69
N ILE A 88 -8.06 -43.26 -6.07
CA ILE A 88 -8.07 -44.06 -7.31
C ILE A 88 -8.31 -45.53 -6.99
N ASN A 89 -7.61 -46.06 -5.99
CA ASN A 89 -7.66 -47.46 -5.59
C ASN A 89 -8.54 -47.59 -4.34
N TRP A 90 -9.69 -48.24 -4.49
CA TRP A 90 -10.76 -48.27 -3.49
C TRP A 90 -10.96 -49.67 -2.92
N LYS A 91 -10.98 -49.78 -1.60
CA LYS A 91 -11.32 -51.02 -0.89
C LYS A 91 -12.82 -51.03 -0.57
N LYS A 92 -13.56 -52.02 -1.08
CA LYS A 92 -14.96 -52.23 -0.65
C LYS A 92 -15.00 -52.68 0.81
N ILE A 93 -15.88 -52.08 1.62
CA ILE A 93 -15.98 -52.32 3.06
C ILE A 93 -17.26 -53.08 3.40
N LYS A 94 -18.44 -52.51 3.13
CA LYS A 94 -19.74 -53.17 3.36
C LYS A 94 -20.87 -52.52 2.54
N VAL A 95 -22.01 -53.20 2.50
CA VAL A 95 -23.28 -52.67 1.99
C VAL A 95 -24.19 -52.39 3.18
N TYR A 96 -24.86 -51.24 3.18
CA TYR A 96 -25.86 -50.89 4.17
C TYR A 96 -27.23 -51.42 3.78
N ASP A 97 -27.89 -52.05 4.74
CA ASP A 97 -29.30 -52.39 4.68
C ASP A 97 -30.03 -51.60 5.77
N PHE A 98 -31.01 -50.79 5.36
CA PHE A 98 -31.82 -49.97 6.27
C PHE A 98 -33.21 -50.58 6.51
N GLY A 99 -33.46 -51.82 6.08
CA GLY A 99 -34.73 -52.53 6.28
C GLY A 99 -35.81 -52.20 5.25
N PHE A 100 -35.45 -51.58 4.12
CA PHE A 100 -36.36 -51.34 3.00
C PHE A 100 -36.43 -52.56 2.08
N SER A 101 -37.62 -52.85 1.55
CA SER A 101 -37.81 -53.81 0.47
C SER A 101 -37.59 -53.18 -0.91
N GLU A 102 -37.74 -51.86 -0.96
CA GLU A 102 -37.64 -50.98 -2.10
C GLU A 102 -36.18 -50.58 -2.37
N PRO A 103 -35.79 -50.34 -3.64
CA PRO A 103 -34.48 -49.82 -4.00
C PRO A 103 -34.08 -48.56 -3.21
N VAL A 104 -32.87 -48.57 -2.65
CA VAL A 104 -32.24 -47.45 -1.94
C VAL A 104 -31.01 -46.97 -2.72
N HIS A 105 -31.00 -45.70 -3.12
CA HIS A 105 -30.00 -45.17 -4.04
C HIS A 105 -29.72 -43.68 -3.83
N ASN A 106 -28.90 -43.08 -4.70
CA ASN A 106 -28.52 -41.67 -4.66
C ASN A 106 -28.02 -41.20 -3.26
N PRO A 107 -26.97 -41.83 -2.70
CA PRO A 107 -26.44 -41.41 -1.41
C PRO A 107 -25.73 -40.05 -1.49
N ASN A 108 -25.85 -39.28 -0.43
CA ASN A 108 -25.09 -38.06 -0.17
C ASN A 108 -24.70 -37.99 1.30
N LEU A 109 -23.40 -37.90 1.55
CA LEU A 109 -22.85 -37.73 2.90
C LEU A 109 -22.61 -36.25 3.20
N ALA A 110 -23.32 -35.72 4.18
CA ALA A 110 -23.06 -34.42 4.77
C ALA A 110 -22.46 -34.56 6.18
N ILE A 111 -21.67 -33.57 6.60
CA ILE A 111 -21.02 -33.53 7.91
C ILE A 111 -21.48 -32.25 8.62
N ASP A 112 -21.97 -32.39 9.85
CA ASP A 112 -22.35 -31.26 10.71
C ASP A 112 -21.70 -31.43 12.08
N LYS A 113 -20.60 -30.71 12.30
CA LYS A 113 -19.69 -30.89 13.44
C LYS A 113 -19.14 -32.34 13.48
N GLU A 114 -19.46 -33.08 14.53
CA GLU A 114 -19.04 -34.49 14.74
C GLU A 114 -20.10 -35.49 14.26
N THR A 115 -21.22 -35.03 13.67
CA THR A 115 -22.30 -35.88 13.17
C THR A 115 -22.22 -36.06 11.66
N TYR A 116 -22.10 -37.31 11.23
CA TYR A 116 -22.24 -37.77 9.85
C TYR A 116 -23.72 -37.98 9.53
N ILE A 117 -24.17 -37.47 8.38
CA ILE A 117 -25.58 -37.50 7.97
C ILE A 117 -25.63 -38.00 6.52
N LEU A 118 -25.96 -39.29 6.37
CA LEU A 118 -26.09 -39.95 5.09
C LEU A 118 -27.54 -39.84 4.63
N THR A 119 -27.77 -39.06 3.57
CA THR A 119 -29.07 -38.79 2.96
C THR A 119 -29.20 -39.61 1.68
N PHE A 120 -30.36 -40.19 1.37
CA PHE A 120 -30.55 -41.06 0.21
C PHE A 120 -32.01 -41.08 -0.26
N ALA A 121 -32.26 -41.57 -1.47
CA ALA A 121 -33.59 -41.76 -2.01
C ALA A 121 -34.08 -43.22 -1.82
N VAL A 122 -35.39 -43.40 -1.68
CA VAL A 122 -36.05 -44.71 -1.57
C VAL A 122 -37.23 -44.78 -2.53
N ASP A 123 -37.31 -45.86 -3.31
CA ASP A 123 -38.31 -46.09 -4.37
C ASP A 123 -39.68 -46.57 -3.85
N THR A 124 -40.17 -45.92 -2.79
CA THR A 124 -41.59 -45.99 -2.40
C THR A 124 -42.50 -45.38 -3.46
N ASN A 125 -43.82 -45.54 -3.33
CA ASN A 125 -44.79 -44.83 -4.16
C ASN A 125 -45.56 -43.78 -3.32
N PRO A 126 -45.24 -42.47 -3.43
CA PRO A 126 -44.22 -41.87 -4.29
C PRO A 126 -42.80 -41.97 -3.71
N ARG A 127 -41.77 -41.82 -4.56
CA ARG A 127 -40.35 -41.90 -4.15
C ARG A 127 -39.98 -40.69 -3.29
N LYS A 128 -39.24 -40.95 -2.21
CA LYS A 128 -38.93 -40.00 -1.15
C LYS A 128 -37.46 -39.95 -0.75
N ILE A 129 -37.07 -38.91 -0.04
CA ILE A 129 -35.73 -38.74 0.52
C ILE A 129 -35.74 -39.02 2.03
N MET A 130 -34.84 -39.89 2.45
CA MET A 130 -34.60 -40.30 3.84
C MET A 130 -33.18 -39.92 4.26
N SER A 131 -32.89 -39.95 5.57
CA SER A 131 -31.52 -39.88 6.09
C SER A 131 -31.31 -40.83 7.27
N VAL A 132 -30.04 -41.15 7.54
CA VAL A 132 -29.56 -41.78 8.78
C VAL A 132 -28.38 -40.97 9.32
N THR A 133 -28.24 -40.92 10.64
CA THR A 133 -27.17 -40.17 11.32
C THR A 133 -26.27 -41.07 12.15
N SER A 134 -24.99 -40.68 12.28
CA SER A 134 -24.02 -41.38 13.13
C SER A 134 -22.90 -40.44 13.63
N SER A 135 -22.22 -40.82 14.70
CA SER A 135 -20.95 -40.24 15.15
C SER A 135 -19.72 -41.01 14.61
N ASP A 136 -19.92 -42.13 13.91
CA ASP A 136 -18.89 -42.89 13.20
C ASP A 136 -19.28 -43.06 11.74
N ILE A 137 -18.46 -42.50 10.83
CA ILE A 137 -18.62 -42.62 9.38
C ILE A 137 -18.64 -44.08 8.90
N ASN A 138 -18.03 -45.01 9.64
CA ASN A 138 -18.01 -46.42 9.31
C ASN A 138 -19.28 -47.16 9.73
N ASN A 139 -20.22 -46.53 10.44
CA ASN A 139 -21.34 -47.24 11.04
C ASN A 139 -22.63 -46.41 11.14
N PHE A 140 -23.55 -46.58 10.19
CA PHE A 140 -24.91 -46.06 10.25
C PHE A 140 -25.91 -47.14 10.70
N SER A 141 -26.84 -46.76 11.57
CA SER A 141 -27.88 -47.64 12.13
C SER A 141 -29.26 -47.29 11.54
N PRO A 142 -30.12 -48.29 11.23
CA PRO A 142 -31.53 -48.05 10.90
C PRO A 142 -32.30 -47.35 12.03
N SER A 143 -31.81 -47.40 13.28
CA SER A 143 -32.45 -46.74 14.42
C SER A 143 -32.40 -45.20 14.39
N THR A 144 -31.58 -44.60 13.52
CA THR A 144 -31.52 -43.13 13.32
C THR A 144 -32.19 -42.68 12.01
N LEU A 145 -32.95 -43.59 11.37
CA LEU A 145 -33.66 -43.33 10.13
C LEU A 145 -34.71 -42.24 10.30
N LYS A 146 -34.67 -41.24 9.42
CA LYS A 146 -35.59 -40.10 9.38
C LYS A 146 -36.09 -39.85 7.97
N GLU A 147 -37.37 -39.53 7.83
CA GLU A 147 -37.90 -38.96 6.58
C GLU A 147 -37.54 -37.48 6.49
N GLU A 148 -36.97 -37.06 5.36
CA GLU A 148 -36.53 -35.68 5.13
C GLU A 148 -37.40 -34.98 4.08
N LEU A 149 -37.80 -35.64 2.99
CA LEU A 149 -38.59 -34.97 1.95
C LEU A 149 -39.54 -35.91 1.19
N LEU A 150 -40.80 -35.47 1.03
CA LEU A 150 -41.81 -36.05 0.15
C LEU A 150 -42.13 -35.11 -1.02
N PRO A 151 -42.64 -35.61 -2.16
CA PRO A 151 -43.29 -34.80 -3.20
C PRO A 151 -44.42 -33.92 -2.67
N SER A 152 -44.47 -32.65 -3.09
CA SER A 152 -45.50 -31.70 -2.66
C SER A 152 -45.61 -30.41 -3.48
N GLN A 153 -44.80 -30.25 -4.53
CA GLN A 153 -44.79 -29.06 -5.40
C GLN A 153 -44.99 -29.44 -6.88
N GLN A 154 -45.27 -28.44 -7.71
CA GLN A 154 -45.45 -28.63 -9.16
C GLN A 154 -44.16 -29.12 -9.86
N SER A 155 -42.99 -28.76 -9.33
CA SER A 155 -41.67 -29.18 -9.87
C SER A 155 -41.22 -30.57 -9.39
N ASP A 156 -41.94 -31.21 -8.47
CA ASP A 156 -41.61 -32.54 -7.93
C ASP A 156 -42.80 -33.48 -7.75
N THR A 157 -43.91 -33.22 -8.48
CA THR A 157 -45.23 -33.87 -8.30
C THR A 157 -45.21 -35.40 -8.33
N PHE A 158 -44.26 -36.04 -9.03
CA PHE A 158 -44.17 -37.49 -9.10
C PHE A 158 -43.14 -38.11 -8.13
N CYS A 159 -41.97 -37.49 -7.96
CA CYS A 159 -40.95 -37.96 -7.00
C CYS A 159 -39.89 -36.91 -6.67
N VAL A 160 -39.19 -37.14 -5.56
CA VAL A 160 -37.94 -36.45 -5.18
C VAL A 160 -36.78 -37.44 -5.12
N THR A 161 -35.59 -37.06 -5.58
CA THR A 161 -34.37 -37.90 -5.61
C THR A 161 -33.10 -37.05 -5.66
N ASP A 162 -31.93 -37.65 -5.86
CA ASP A 162 -30.63 -36.97 -5.95
C ASP A 162 -30.39 -35.93 -4.81
N PRO A 163 -30.51 -36.29 -3.53
CA PRO A 163 -30.27 -35.34 -2.44
C PRO A 163 -28.82 -34.83 -2.45
N PHE A 164 -28.62 -33.53 -2.25
CA PHE A 164 -27.33 -32.96 -1.86
C PHE A 164 -27.52 -31.99 -0.70
N ARG A 165 -27.04 -32.38 0.48
CA ARG A 165 -27.24 -31.66 1.74
C ARG A 165 -26.00 -30.83 2.08
N ILE A 166 -26.19 -29.53 2.30
CA ILE A 166 -25.13 -28.57 2.63
C ILE A 166 -25.60 -27.63 3.74
N LYS A 167 -24.66 -27.01 4.47
CA LYS A 167 -24.97 -26.05 5.54
C LYS A 167 -24.20 -24.75 5.30
N GLU A 168 -24.91 -23.64 5.19
CA GLU A 168 -24.32 -22.30 5.01
C GLU A 168 -24.87 -21.35 6.07
N LYS A 169 -23.98 -20.57 6.72
CA LYS A 169 -24.34 -19.52 7.70
C LYS A 169 -25.31 -20.00 8.81
N GLY A 170 -25.18 -21.27 9.21
CA GLY A 170 -25.99 -21.92 10.24
C GLY A 170 -27.26 -22.63 9.71
N THR A 171 -27.74 -22.27 8.52
CA THR A 171 -28.93 -22.87 7.89
C THR A 171 -28.55 -24.14 7.13
N SER A 172 -29.34 -25.21 7.28
CA SER A 172 -29.21 -26.41 6.46
C SER A 172 -30.05 -26.29 5.20
N PHE A 173 -29.47 -26.70 4.07
CA PHE A 173 -30.06 -26.72 2.74
C PHE A 173 -30.03 -28.14 2.16
N LEU A 174 -31.04 -28.48 1.39
CA LEU A 174 -31.15 -29.73 0.65
C LEU A 174 -31.50 -29.38 -0.80
N TRP A 175 -30.52 -29.53 -1.67
CA TRP A 175 -30.75 -29.58 -3.11
C TRP A 175 -31.26 -30.96 -3.48
N TYR A 176 -32.17 -31.06 -4.45
CA TYR A 176 -32.72 -32.33 -4.90
C TYR A 176 -33.24 -32.24 -6.34
N ALA A 177 -33.29 -33.38 -7.02
CA ALA A 177 -33.99 -33.51 -8.29
C ALA A 177 -35.46 -33.85 -8.04
N GLY A 178 -36.38 -33.14 -8.70
CA GLY A 178 -37.82 -33.41 -8.70
C GLY A 178 -38.31 -33.82 -10.08
N LEU A 179 -39.22 -34.78 -10.15
CA LEU A 179 -39.88 -35.19 -11.40
C LEU A 179 -41.30 -34.61 -11.47
N SER A 180 -41.63 -34.01 -12.60
CA SER A 180 -42.97 -33.49 -12.92
C SER A 180 -43.40 -33.92 -14.33
N GLY A 181 -44.62 -33.56 -14.74
CA GLY A 181 -45.07 -33.72 -16.13
C GLY A 181 -44.23 -32.95 -17.17
N ASN A 182 -43.31 -32.09 -16.73
CA ASN A 182 -42.38 -31.34 -17.57
C ASN A 182 -40.93 -31.88 -17.56
N GLY A 183 -40.68 -33.05 -16.95
CA GLY A 183 -39.35 -33.65 -16.83
C GLY A 183 -38.70 -33.45 -15.46
N TRP A 184 -37.38 -33.69 -15.39
CA TRP A 184 -36.57 -33.50 -14.17
C TRP A 184 -36.15 -32.03 -13.98
N HIS A 185 -36.18 -31.58 -12.73
CA HIS A 185 -35.80 -30.22 -12.33
C HIS A 185 -34.95 -30.21 -11.07
N LEU A 186 -34.05 -29.23 -10.96
CA LEU A 186 -33.33 -28.95 -9.72
C LEU A 186 -34.13 -27.99 -8.81
N ASN A 187 -34.31 -28.45 -7.57
CA ASN A 187 -35.08 -27.79 -6.54
C ASN A 187 -34.24 -27.59 -5.28
N LEU A 188 -34.66 -26.62 -4.45
CA LEU A 188 -34.06 -26.35 -3.14
C LEU A 188 -35.10 -26.41 -2.03
N ALA A 189 -34.69 -26.99 -0.91
CA ALA A 189 -35.35 -26.84 0.38
C ALA A 189 -34.35 -26.33 1.43
N TYR A 190 -34.86 -25.64 2.44
CA TYR A 190 -34.09 -25.15 3.59
C TYR A 190 -34.76 -25.57 4.89
N ARG A 191 -33.99 -25.69 5.97
CA ARG A 191 -34.49 -26.16 7.27
C ARG A 191 -34.99 -24.99 8.11
N GLU A 192 -36.27 -25.02 8.48
CA GLU A 192 -36.98 -24.03 9.28
C GLU A 192 -37.73 -24.76 10.39
N ASN A 193 -37.47 -24.41 11.66
CA ASN A 193 -38.08 -25.08 12.84
C ASN A 193 -38.00 -26.62 12.80
N ASP A 194 -36.81 -27.15 12.49
CA ASP A 194 -36.49 -28.58 12.28
C ASP A 194 -37.24 -29.34 11.17
N SER A 195 -38.11 -28.64 10.42
CA SER A 195 -38.77 -29.14 9.22
C SER A 195 -38.08 -28.66 7.93
N TRP A 196 -38.25 -29.40 6.83
CA TRP A 196 -37.82 -28.94 5.50
C TRP A 196 -38.91 -28.12 4.82
N LYS A 197 -38.54 -26.91 4.41
CA LYS A 197 -39.40 -25.99 3.66
C LYS A 197 -38.83 -25.81 2.27
N LYS A 198 -39.58 -26.24 1.26
CA LYS A 198 -39.23 -26.09 -0.14
C LYS A 198 -39.35 -24.61 -0.56
N CYS A 199 -38.45 -24.15 -1.43
CA CYS A 199 -38.56 -22.81 -2.00
C CYS A 199 -39.84 -22.66 -2.82
N SER A 200 -40.51 -21.51 -2.72
CA SER A 200 -41.77 -21.24 -3.42
C SER A 200 -41.59 -20.98 -4.91
N ASN A 201 -40.38 -20.60 -5.32
CA ASN A 201 -39.96 -20.37 -6.71
C ASN A 201 -39.16 -21.56 -7.28
N ASN A 202 -39.33 -22.76 -6.73
CA ASN A 202 -38.83 -23.98 -7.36
C ASN A 202 -39.52 -24.21 -8.73
N PRO A 203 -38.80 -24.67 -9.76
CA PRO A 203 -37.38 -25.01 -9.75
C PRO A 203 -36.46 -23.79 -9.89
N LEU A 204 -35.24 -23.87 -9.32
CA LEU A 204 -34.31 -22.73 -9.27
C LEU A 204 -33.54 -22.47 -10.57
N LEU A 205 -33.70 -23.33 -11.58
CA LEU A 205 -33.09 -23.21 -12.90
C LEU A 205 -34.19 -23.38 -13.97
N PRO A 206 -34.13 -22.65 -15.09
CA PRO A 206 -35.21 -22.61 -16.08
C PRO A 206 -35.27 -23.86 -16.98
N ASP A 207 -34.16 -24.59 -17.10
CA ASP A 207 -34.04 -25.71 -18.03
C ASP A 207 -34.70 -27.00 -17.52
N LYS A 208 -35.03 -27.88 -18.46
CA LYS A 208 -35.67 -29.18 -18.22
C LYS A 208 -34.67 -30.31 -18.40
N GLN A 209 -34.87 -31.41 -17.66
CA GLN A 209 -33.96 -32.56 -17.57
C GLN A 209 -32.68 -32.26 -16.78
N LEU A 210 -32.82 -31.58 -15.63
CA LEU A 210 -31.73 -31.34 -14.70
C LEU A 210 -31.80 -32.30 -13.51
N SER A 211 -30.72 -33.03 -13.24
CA SER A 211 -30.63 -34.00 -12.13
C SER A 211 -29.28 -33.98 -11.44
N SER A 212 -29.18 -34.72 -10.32
CA SER A 212 -27.90 -35.07 -9.69
C SER A 212 -27.03 -33.85 -9.34
N PRO A 213 -27.50 -32.94 -8.47
CA PRO A 213 -26.77 -31.74 -8.13
C PRO A 213 -25.55 -32.06 -7.25
N SER A 214 -24.43 -31.40 -7.51
CA SER A 214 -23.28 -31.37 -6.64
C SER A 214 -22.85 -29.93 -6.41
N ILE A 215 -22.77 -29.54 -5.13
CA ILE A 215 -22.55 -28.16 -4.75
C ILE A 215 -21.20 -28.02 -4.07
N ILE A 216 -20.40 -27.08 -4.58
CA ILE A 216 -19.08 -26.78 -4.06
C ILE A 216 -18.89 -25.26 -3.97
N SER A 217 -18.47 -24.80 -2.80
CA SER A 217 -17.89 -23.47 -2.66
C SER A 217 -16.43 -23.57 -3.08
N TYR A 218 -16.10 -23.02 -4.26
CA TYR A 218 -14.74 -22.99 -4.76
C TYR A 218 -14.39 -21.60 -5.24
N ASP A 219 -13.17 -21.15 -4.94
CA ASP A 219 -12.66 -19.84 -5.31
C ASP A 219 -13.74 -18.74 -5.19
N ASN A 220 -14.41 -18.83 -4.05
CA ASN A 220 -15.42 -17.91 -3.56
C ASN A 220 -16.81 -18.01 -4.22
N SER A 221 -16.95 -18.40 -5.48
CA SER A 221 -18.26 -18.71 -6.06
C SER A 221 -18.86 -19.97 -5.44
N LEU A 222 -20.20 -19.98 -5.35
CA LEU A 222 -20.96 -21.22 -5.22
C LEU A 222 -21.14 -21.79 -6.63
N TYR A 223 -20.63 -22.99 -6.88
CA TYR A 223 -20.91 -23.74 -8.10
C TYR A 223 -21.92 -24.84 -7.82
N VAL A 224 -22.89 -24.98 -8.72
CA VAL A 224 -23.80 -26.13 -8.76
C VAL A 224 -23.51 -26.87 -10.06
N PHE A 225 -22.87 -28.03 -9.95
CA PHE A 225 -22.68 -28.99 -11.03
C PHE A 225 -23.89 -29.92 -11.09
N TYR A 226 -24.31 -30.34 -12.29
CA TYR A 226 -25.49 -31.17 -12.49
C TYR A 226 -25.45 -31.91 -13.83
N ARG A 227 -26.27 -32.95 -13.97
CA ARG A 227 -26.53 -33.56 -15.29
C ARG A 227 -27.58 -32.72 -16.01
N SER A 228 -27.22 -32.17 -17.17
CA SER A 228 -28.12 -31.55 -18.15
C SER A 228 -28.30 -32.48 -19.35
N ASN A 229 -29.03 -32.10 -20.40
CA ASN A 229 -29.09 -32.92 -21.64
C ASN A 229 -27.73 -33.05 -22.35
N GLU A 230 -26.83 -32.09 -22.20
CA GLU A 230 -25.53 -32.02 -22.90
C GLU A 230 -24.43 -32.83 -22.21
N GLY A 231 -24.61 -33.18 -20.94
CA GLY A 231 -23.59 -33.86 -20.13
C GLY A 231 -23.57 -33.30 -18.72
N ILE A 232 -22.37 -33.19 -18.13
CA ILE A 232 -22.20 -32.46 -16.87
C ILE A 232 -22.09 -30.97 -17.20
N SER A 233 -23.06 -30.20 -16.70
CA SER A 233 -23.07 -28.74 -16.78
C SER A 233 -22.92 -28.14 -15.39
N TYR A 234 -22.61 -26.85 -15.33
CA TYR A 234 -22.56 -26.10 -14.09
C TYR A 234 -23.13 -24.69 -14.26
N THR A 235 -23.54 -24.13 -13.13
CA THR A 235 -23.87 -22.72 -12.96
C THR A 235 -23.11 -22.15 -11.77
N GLU A 236 -22.83 -20.86 -11.78
CA GLU A 236 -22.10 -20.17 -10.72
C GLU A 236 -22.88 -18.98 -10.16
N THR A 237 -22.61 -18.63 -8.91
CA THR A 237 -23.13 -17.42 -8.28
C THR A 237 -22.23 -16.94 -7.13
N THR A 238 -22.18 -15.62 -6.93
CA THR A 238 -21.54 -14.99 -5.76
C THR A 238 -22.57 -14.64 -4.67
N ASN A 239 -23.81 -15.11 -4.78
CA ASN A 239 -24.83 -14.97 -3.75
C ASN A 239 -24.77 -16.15 -2.76
N SER A 240 -25.16 -15.91 -1.51
CA SER A 240 -25.42 -17.00 -0.56
C SER A 240 -26.66 -17.81 -0.95
N ILE A 241 -26.68 -19.07 -0.51
CA ILE A 241 -27.75 -20.03 -0.76
C ILE A 241 -29.05 -19.46 -0.18
N SER A 242 -30.03 -19.28 -1.05
CA SER A 242 -31.35 -18.75 -0.72
C SER A 242 -32.33 -19.13 -1.81
N CYS A 243 -33.63 -19.01 -1.54
CA CYS A 243 -34.63 -19.20 -2.59
C CYS A 243 -34.52 -18.13 -3.70
N SER A 244 -34.07 -16.91 -3.37
CA SER A 244 -33.88 -15.80 -4.31
C SER A 244 -32.47 -15.76 -4.93
N ILE A 245 -31.83 -16.91 -5.14
CA ILE A 245 -30.48 -16.98 -5.71
C ILE A 245 -30.49 -16.55 -7.19
N THR A 246 -29.45 -15.84 -7.62
CA THR A 246 -29.29 -15.36 -9.01
C THR A 246 -28.00 -15.91 -9.61
N TRP A 247 -28.10 -16.40 -10.84
CA TRP A 247 -27.01 -17.10 -11.55
C TRP A 247 -26.32 -16.17 -12.55
N SER A 248 -24.99 -16.23 -12.66
CA SER A 248 -24.23 -15.40 -13.61
C SER A 248 -23.86 -16.11 -14.91
N SER A 249 -23.78 -17.44 -14.93
CA SER A 249 -23.39 -18.20 -16.13
C SER A 249 -23.95 -19.63 -16.13
N TYR A 250 -24.08 -20.19 -17.33
CA TYR A 250 -24.47 -21.58 -17.59
C TYR A 250 -23.45 -22.15 -18.56
N LYS A 251 -22.80 -23.27 -18.20
CA LYS A 251 -21.70 -23.86 -18.99
C LYS A 251 -21.72 -25.38 -18.94
N THR A 252 -21.33 -26.02 -20.03
CA THR A 252 -21.17 -27.47 -20.11
C THR A 252 -19.69 -27.83 -20.01
N LEU A 253 -19.35 -28.77 -19.11
CA LEU A 253 -17.97 -29.14 -18.79
C LEU A 253 -17.39 -30.16 -19.79
N ASN A 254 -18.25 -31.01 -20.38
CA ASN A 254 -17.87 -32.00 -21.38
C ASN A 254 -19.10 -32.43 -22.21
N GLU A 255 -18.99 -32.31 -23.54
CA GLU A 255 -20.04 -32.63 -24.53
C GLU A 255 -20.21 -34.14 -24.80
N SER A 256 -19.36 -35.01 -24.24
CA SER A 256 -19.38 -36.46 -24.56
C SER A 256 -20.67 -37.18 -24.16
N GLY A 257 -21.53 -36.60 -23.31
CA GLY A 257 -22.80 -37.18 -22.86
C GLY A 257 -22.69 -38.45 -21.98
N LEU A 258 -21.54 -39.14 -21.98
CA LEU A 258 -21.29 -40.38 -21.23
C LEU A 258 -21.12 -40.18 -19.72
N MET A 259 -20.97 -38.93 -19.26
CA MET A 259 -20.78 -38.59 -17.85
C MET A 259 -22.12 -38.38 -17.13
N PHE A 260 -22.31 -39.06 -15.99
CA PHE A 260 -23.52 -39.02 -15.17
C PHE A 260 -23.19 -38.92 -13.67
N PHE A 261 -24.14 -38.42 -12.88
CA PHE A 261 -24.05 -38.34 -11.42
C PHE A 261 -22.76 -37.63 -10.95
N PRO A 262 -22.58 -36.33 -11.28
CA PRO A 262 -21.42 -35.56 -10.84
C PRO A 262 -21.36 -35.50 -9.31
N TYR A 263 -20.16 -35.64 -8.75
CA TYR A 263 -19.87 -35.37 -7.36
C TYR A 263 -18.54 -34.65 -7.20
N THR A 264 -18.57 -33.36 -6.87
CA THR A 264 -17.39 -32.53 -6.64
C THR A 264 -16.94 -32.57 -5.18
N VAL A 265 -15.62 -32.71 -4.96
CA VAL A 265 -14.98 -32.62 -3.64
C VAL A 265 -13.75 -31.73 -3.71
N LEU A 266 -13.59 -30.83 -2.74
CA LEU A 266 -12.44 -29.94 -2.61
C LEU A 266 -11.35 -30.60 -1.76
N ILE A 267 -10.18 -30.86 -2.34
CA ILE A 267 -9.06 -31.52 -1.64
C ILE A 267 -7.78 -30.76 -1.94
N LYS A 268 -7.16 -30.17 -0.91
CA LYS A 268 -5.90 -29.39 -1.03
C LYS A 268 -5.94 -28.38 -2.19
N ASP A 269 -6.97 -27.53 -2.20
CA ASP A 269 -7.24 -26.51 -3.23
C ASP A 269 -7.56 -27.03 -4.65
N LYS A 270 -7.68 -28.34 -4.85
CA LYS A 270 -8.07 -28.98 -6.12
C LYS A 270 -9.50 -29.48 -6.08
N ILE A 271 -10.29 -29.20 -7.13
CA ILE A 271 -11.62 -29.79 -7.28
C ILE A 271 -11.47 -31.14 -7.99
N PHE A 272 -11.82 -32.22 -7.32
CA PHE A 272 -12.01 -33.51 -7.99
C PHE A 272 -13.49 -33.70 -8.28
N LEU A 273 -13.83 -33.97 -9.54
CA LEU A 273 -15.15 -34.42 -9.94
C LEU A 273 -15.12 -35.93 -10.13
N TYR A 274 -15.79 -36.63 -9.23
CA TYR A 274 -16.12 -38.04 -9.38
C TYR A 274 -17.43 -38.15 -10.17
N TYR A 275 -17.54 -39.13 -11.06
CA TYR A 275 -18.76 -39.37 -11.84
C TYR A 275 -18.89 -40.85 -12.22
N THR A 276 -20.09 -41.23 -12.66
CA THR A 276 -20.33 -42.52 -13.33
C THR A 276 -20.23 -42.30 -14.83
N LYS A 277 -19.27 -42.95 -15.49
CA LYS A 277 -19.26 -43.09 -16.96
C LYS A 277 -20.20 -44.22 -17.36
N ILE A 278 -21.04 -43.99 -18.37
CA ILE A 278 -21.89 -45.02 -18.98
C ILE A 278 -21.50 -45.14 -20.45
N GLU A 279 -20.94 -46.28 -20.85
CA GLU A 279 -20.44 -46.53 -22.20
C GLU A 279 -20.88 -47.93 -22.66
N ASN A 280 -21.60 -48.01 -23.78
CA ASN A 280 -22.21 -49.25 -24.28
C ASN A 280 -23.06 -50.01 -23.22
N GLY A 281 -23.71 -49.27 -22.33
CA GLY A 281 -24.50 -49.80 -21.20
C GLY A 281 -23.69 -50.19 -19.97
N ILE A 282 -22.37 -50.29 -20.07
CA ILE A 282 -21.47 -50.59 -18.95
C ILE A 282 -21.26 -49.33 -18.11
N ARG A 283 -21.40 -49.45 -16.79
CA ARG A 283 -21.13 -48.37 -15.83
C ARG A 283 -19.73 -48.52 -15.23
N SER A 284 -19.01 -47.42 -15.07
CA SER A 284 -17.77 -47.39 -14.31
C SER A 284 -17.61 -46.06 -13.58
N PHE A 285 -16.94 -46.07 -12.44
CA PHE A 285 -16.55 -44.84 -11.77
C PHE A 285 -15.26 -44.29 -12.37
N GLU A 286 -15.25 -43.00 -12.63
CA GLU A 286 -14.07 -42.25 -13.04
C GLU A 286 -14.00 -40.94 -12.25
N ARG A 287 -12.84 -40.30 -12.25
CA ARG A 287 -12.67 -38.93 -11.76
C ARG A 287 -11.85 -38.08 -12.73
N VAL A 288 -12.06 -36.77 -12.67
CA VAL A 288 -11.19 -35.75 -13.30
C VAL A 288 -10.82 -34.69 -12.27
N LEU A 289 -9.63 -34.11 -12.44
CA LEU A 289 -9.29 -32.83 -11.82
C LEU A 289 -9.96 -31.73 -12.64
N ILE A 290 -10.76 -30.90 -11.98
CA ILE A 290 -11.28 -29.65 -12.55
C ILE A 290 -10.44 -28.48 -12.04
N TYR A 291 -10.00 -27.61 -12.95
CA TYR A 291 -9.15 -26.47 -12.65
C TYR A 291 -9.44 -25.27 -13.56
N THR A 292 -8.96 -24.09 -13.18
CA THR A 292 -9.13 -22.85 -13.93
C THR A 292 -7.77 -22.38 -14.43
N GLU A 293 -7.50 -22.44 -15.74
CA GLU A 293 -6.15 -22.13 -16.25
C GLU A 293 -5.74 -20.65 -16.09
N ASN A 294 -6.70 -19.74 -15.86
CA ASN A 294 -6.47 -18.30 -16.01
C ASN A 294 -6.79 -17.41 -14.79
N ARG A 295 -7.17 -17.95 -13.61
CA ARG A 295 -7.44 -17.13 -12.41
C ARG A 295 -6.21 -17.04 -11.50
N LYS A 296 -5.63 -15.85 -11.43
CA LYS A 296 -4.51 -15.50 -10.53
C LYS A 296 -5.00 -15.49 -9.07
N LYS A 297 -4.12 -15.91 -8.14
CA LYS A 297 -4.42 -15.99 -6.71
C LYS A 297 -4.21 -14.62 -6.06
N SER A 298 -5.22 -14.01 -5.43
CA SER A 298 -5.03 -12.72 -4.78
C SER A 298 -4.02 -12.75 -3.63
N ILE A 299 -3.02 -11.85 -3.68
CA ILE A 299 -1.89 -11.79 -2.73
C ILE A 299 -1.83 -10.44 -1.99
N ILE A 300 -1.60 -10.48 -0.68
CA ILE A 300 -1.16 -9.33 0.13
C ILE A 300 0.30 -9.56 0.54
N LEU A 301 1.22 -8.77 -0.02
CA LEU A 301 2.61 -8.71 0.41
C LEU A 301 2.73 -7.76 1.61
N ILE A 302 3.30 -8.24 2.71
CA ILE A 302 3.59 -7.45 3.91
C ILE A 302 5.12 -7.41 4.11
N PRO A 303 5.76 -6.25 3.97
CA PRO A 303 7.20 -6.13 4.10
C PRO A 303 7.63 -6.10 5.58
N GLY A 304 8.92 -6.30 5.82
CA GLY A 304 9.52 -6.32 7.15
C GLY A 304 9.68 -4.97 7.83
N LEU A 305 10.34 -4.98 8.99
CA LEU A 305 10.68 -3.79 9.75
C LEU A 305 11.43 -2.76 8.88
N PHE A 306 11.18 -1.46 9.09
CA PHE A 306 11.78 -0.32 8.36
C PHE A 306 11.46 -0.21 6.86
N ALA A 307 10.89 -1.26 6.26
CA ALA A 307 10.59 -1.30 4.82
C ALA A 307 9.46 -0.36 4.36
N SER A 308 8.78 0.31 5.28
CA SER A 308 7.74 1.30 4.98
C SER A 308 8.18 2.69 5.45
N TRP A 309 7.82 3.72 4.69
CA TRP A 309 8.16 5.11 4.98
C TRP A 309 6.97 6.05 4.77
N ASN A 310 6.90 7.08 5.61
CA ASN A 310 6.04 8.24 5.42
C ASN A 310 6.72 9.45 6.08
N GLN A 311 7.01 10.49 5.29
CA GLN A 311 7.73 11.69 5.72
C GLN A 311 7.06 12.39 6.90
N GLU A 312 5.75 12.61 6.82
CA GLU A 312 4.97 13.33 7.83
C GLU A 312 4.90 12.57 9.16
N ALA A 313 4.75 11.25 9.09
CA ALA A 313 4.72 10.41 10.26
C ALA A 313 6.10 10.28 10.94
N ILE A 314 7.18 10.15 10.16
CA ILE A 314 8.53 9.89 10.69
C ILE A 314 9.30 11.19 10.98
N LEU A 315 9.34 12.17 10.09
CA LEU A 315 10.10 13.40 10.32
C LEU A 315 9.32 14.43 11.14
N HIS A 316 7.98 14.47 10.99
CA HIS A 316 7.12 15.49 11.60
C HIS A 316 6.21 14.97 12.73
N LYS A 317 6.34 13.69 13.13
CA LYS A 317 5.56 13.04 14.20
C LYS A 317 4.02 13.13 14.02
N LYS A 318 3.52 13.30 12.78
CA LYS A 318 2.07 13.41 12.53
C LYS A 318 1.39 12.04 12.55
N THR A 319 0.15 11.99 13.02
CA THR A 319 -0.72 10.82 12.81
C THR A 319 -1.24 10.88 11.38
N ILE A 320 -0.96 9.83 10.59
CA ILE A 320 -1.25 9.75 9.16
C ILE A 320 -2.07 8.47 8.89
N SER A 321 -2.89 8.47 7.83
CA SER A 321 -3.69 7.30 7.45
C SER A 321 -2.78 6.15 7.02
N GLN A 322 -3.21 4.91 7.26
CA GLN A 322 -2.48 3.73 6.76
C GLN A 322 -2.29 3.81 5.23
N ALA A 323 -3.29 4.31 4.50
CA ALA A 323 -3.26 4.40 3.04
C ALA A 323 -2.16 5.33 2.47
N ASP A 324 -1.61 6.24 3.28
CA ASP A 324 -0.54 7.16 2.87
C ASP A 324 0.88 6.59 3.14
N TRP A 325 0.98 5.39 3.72
CA TRP A 325 2.25 4.67 3.85
C TRP A 325 2.60 3.98 2.54
N LYS A 326 3.90 3.99 2.21
CA LYS A 326 4.45 3.35 1.01
C LYS A 326 5.72 2.57 1.36
N LEU A 327 6.17 1.73 0.42
CA LEU A 327 7.48 1.11 0.52
C LEU A 327 8.54 2.22 0.61
N ASN A 328 9.48 2.04 1.52
CA ASN A 328 10.63 2.91 1.67
C ASN A 328 11.52 2.80 0.42
N SER A 329 11.82 3.91 -0.25
CA SER A 329 12.48 3.92 -1.58
C SER A 329 13.90 3.34 -1.56
N ILE A 330 14.53 3.22 -0.40
CA ILE A 330 15.83 2.58 -0.22
C ILE A 330 15.78 1.09 0.11
N VAL A 331 14.58 0.51 0.25
CA VAL A 331 14.41 -0.91 0.56
C VAL A 331 14.03 -1.63 -0.73
N ILE A 332 15.04 -2.20 -1.38
CA ILE A 332 14.93 -2.78 -2.72
C ILE A 332 14.77 -4.31 -2.70
N GLU A 333 14.68 -4.90 -1.51
CA GLU A 333 14.59 -6.34 -1.25
C GLU A 333 13.42 -7.01 -1.99
N TYR A 334 12.29 -6.33 -2.07
CA TYR A 334 11.06 -6.85 -2.67
C TYR A 334 11.01 -6.72 -4.20
N SER A 335 12.02 -6.08 -4.83
CA SER A 335 12.04 -5.86 -6.28
C SER A 335 11.99 -7.16 -7.08
N GLY A 336 12.68 -8.21 -6.64
CA GLY A 336 12.71 -9.51 -7.30
C GLY A 336 11.33 -10.19 -7.30
N ILE A 337 10.67 -10.27 -6.15
CA ILE A 337 9.33 -10.88 -6.07
C ILE A 337 8.27 -10.05 -6.79
N GLU A 338 8.29 -8.71 -6.70
CA GLU A 338 7.37 -7.86 -7.46
C GLU A 338 7.55 -8.03 -8.97
N LYS A 339 8.80 -8.06 -9.46
CA LYS A 339 9.09 -8.25 -10.88
C LYS A 339 8.76 -9.67 -11.36
N THR A 340 9.01 -10.69 -10.53
CA THR A 340 8.63 -12.08 -10.82
C THR A 340 7.12 -12.23 -10.96
N LEU A 341 6.33 -11.66 -10.03
CA LEU A 341 4.88 -11.65 -10.14
C LEU A 341 4.42 -10.97 -11.44
N GLN A 342 5.01 -9.84 -11.81
CA GLN A 342 4.72 -9.16 -13.08
C GLN A 342 5.08 -10.01 -14.32
N ASN A 343 6.19 -10.74 -14.29
CA ASN A 343 6.58 -11.68 -15.36
C ASN A 343 5.64 -12.90 -15.45
N LEU A 344 4.99 -13.27 -14.35
CA LEU A 344 3.88 -14.23 -14.26
C LEU A 344 2.51 -13.58 -14.59
N GLY A 345 2.52 -12.36 -15.10
CA GLY A 345 1.35 -11.61 -15.54
C GLY A 345 0.57 -10.89 -14.45
N TYR A 346 0.95 -10.97 -13.17
CA TYR A 346 0.22 -10.34 -12.06
C TYR A 346 0.34 -8.81 -12.09
N GLU A 347 -0.80 -8.13 -11.90
CA GLU A 347 -0.91 -6.68 -11.87
C GLU A 347 -0.97 -6.15 -10.42
N LYS A 348 -0.10 -5.18 -10.11
CA LYS A 348 -0.07 -4.50 -8.81
C LYS A 348 -1.33 -3.66 -8.60
N ASN A 349 -1.89 -3.72 -7.40
CA ASN A 349 -3.17 -3.13 -7.00
C ASN A 349 -4.41 -3.71 -7.71
N LYS A 350 -4.29 -4.93 -8.24
CA LYS A 350 -5.39 -5.71 -8.81
C LYS A 350 -5.31 -7.16 -8.33
N ASP A 351 -4.25 -7.86 -8.73
CA ASP A 351 -4.00 -9.27 -8.39
C ASP A 351 -3.11 -9.40 -7.14
N TYR A 352 -2.21 -8.44 -6.92
CA TYR A 352 -1.42 -8.37 -5.68
C TYR A 352 -1.33 -6.94 -5.13
N TYR A 353 -1.28 -6.81 -3.81
CA TYR A 353 -1.21 -5.53 -3.11
C TYR A 353 -0.05 -5.55 -2.11
N LEU A 354 0.61 -4.40 -1.95
CA LEU A 354 1.60 -4.20 -0.90
C LEU A 354 0.96 -3.46 0.28
N PHE A 355 0.99 -4.06 1.47
CA PHE A 355 0.58 -3.41 2.71
C PHE A 355 1.79 -2.73 3.37
N ALA A 356 2.00 -1.45 3.08
CA ALA A 356 2.95 -0.61 3.82
C ALA A 356 2.29 -0.07 5.11
N TYR A 357 3.07 0.09 6.17
CA TYR A 357 2.56 0.37 7.52
C TYR A 357 3.55 1.11 8.42
N ASP A 358 3.03 1.68 9.51
CA ASP A 358 3.85 2.28 10.56
C ASP A 358 4.50 1.22 11.44
N TRP A 359 5.71 0.81 11.07
CA TRP A 359 6.48 -0.23 11.77
C TRP A 359 6.85 0.13 13.22
N ARG A 360 6.61 1.36 13.68
CA ARG A 360 6.85 1.79 15.06
C ARG A 360 5.72 1.39 16.01
N LYS A 361 4.47 1.37 15.52
CA LYS A 361 3.26 1.10 16.32
C LYS A 361 3.28 -0.30 16.95
N PRO A 362 2.56 -0.54 18.06
CA PRO A 362 2.36 -1.90 18.57
C PRO A 362 1.79 -2.83 17.50
N ILE A 363 2.24 -4.09 17.45
CA ILE A 363 1.89 -5.07 16.40
C ILE A 363 0.37 -5.27 16.34
N GLU A 364 -0.32 -5.27 17.48
CA GLU A 364 -1.79 -5.36 17.51
C GLU A 364 -2.51 -4.22 16.77
N GLN A 365 -1.94 -3.01 16.74
CA GLN A 365 -2.52 -1.88 16.00
C GLN A 365 -2.21 -1.99 14.50
N ILE A 366 -1.01 -2.47 14.15
CA ILE A 366 -0.65 -2.74 12.75
C ILE A 366 -1.51 -3.86 12.17
N ALA A 367 -1.87 -4.86 12.99
CA ALA A 367 -2.79 -5.93 12.63
C ALA A 367 -4.23 -5.43 12.37
N ASP A 368 -4.69 -4.40 13.09
CA ASP A 368 -5.99 -3.75 12.82
C ASP A 368 -5.93 -2.90 11.54
N ASP A 369 -4.82 -2.16 11.35
CA ASP A 369 -4.53 -1.43 10.11
C ASP A 369 -4.54 -2.39 8.89
N LEU A 370 -3.98 -3.59 9.01
CA LEU A 370 -4.01 -4.65 7.98
C LEU A 370 -5.44 -5.15 7.73
N SER A 371 -6.20 -5.42 8.80
CA SER A 371 -7.60 -5.87 8.70
C SER A 371 -8.45 -4.86 7.92
N ASN A 372 -8.29 -3.58 8.22
CA ASN A 372 -8.97 -2.49 7.52
C ASN A 372 -8.50 -2.34 6.07
N PHE A 373 -7.19 -2.44 5.80
CA PHE A 373 -6.64 -2.39 4.44
C PHE A 373 -7.19 -3.50 3.55
N VAL A 374 -7.23 -4.73 4.05
CA VAL A 374 -7.73 -5.90 3.33
C VAL A 374 -9.23 -5.79 3.05
N LYS A 375 -10.04 -5.36 4.05
CA LYS A 375 -11.48 -5.10 3.89
C LYS A 375 -11.78 -3.98 2.89
N ALA A 376 -10.85 -3.05 2.68
CA ALA A 376 -11.00 -1.93 1.76
C ALA A 376 -10.58 -2.23 0.31
N LYS A 377 -10.04 -3.42 0.01
CA LYS A 377 -9.69 -3.79 -1.38
C LYS A 377 -10.90 -4.32 -2.15
N PRO A 378 -11.00 -4.02 -3.46
CA PRO A 378 -12.07 -4.57 -4.29
C PRO A 378 -11.91 -6.09 -4.33
N LYS A 379 -12.80 -6.78 -3.62
CA LYS A 379 -12.80 -8.22 -3.44
C LYS A 379 -13.84 -8.83 -4.40
N PRO A 380 -13.47 -9.73 -5.32
CA PRO A 380 -14.42 -10.38 -6.25
C PRO A 380 -15.43 -11.35 -5.60
N GLY A 381 -15.99 -11.05 -4.43
CA GLY A 381 -16.86 -11.92 -3.63
C GLY A 381 -16.18 -12.44 -2.34
N PHE A 382 -16.53 -13.65 -1.90
CA PHE A 382 -16.00 -14.39 -0.75
C PHE A 382 -14.45 -14.67 -0.78
N GLU A 383 -13.63 -14.03 -1.65
CA GLU A 383 -12.25 -14.45 -2.03
C GLU A 383 -11.20 -14.35 -0.91
N SER A 384 -10.99 -15.41 -0.13
CA SER A 384 -10.01 -15.37 0.97
C SER A 384 -8.56 -15.13 0.49
N TRP A 385 -7.89 -14.15 1.10
CA TRP A 385 -6.59 -13.63 0.63
C TRP A 385 -5.42 -14.56 0.96
N ASN A 386 -4.38 -14.56 0.12
CA ASN A 386 -3.08 -15.15 0.46
C ASN A 386 -2.18 -14.07 1.07
N ILE A 387 -1.87 -14.19 2.37
CA ILE A 387 -1.07 -13.24 3.12
C ILE A 387 0.38 -13.70 3.15
N VAL A 388 1.30 -12.88 2.64
CA VAL A 388 2.73 -13.21 2.55
C VAL A 388 3.53 -12.14 3.30
N GLY A 389 3.99 -12.46 4.50
CA GLY A 389 4.64 -11.50 5.39
C GLY A 389 6.09 -11.85 5.70
N HIS A 390 7.00 -10.91 5.46
CA HIS A 390 8.43 -11.04 5.75
C HIS A 390 8.79 -10.38 7.09
N SER A 391 9.61 -11.05 7.90
CA SER A 391 10.13 -10.51 9.16
C SER A 391 8.97 -10.07 10.08
N LEU A 392 9.00 -8.83 10.59
CA LEU A 392 7.88 -8.20 11.31
C LEU A 392 6.53 -8.29 10.56
N GLY A 393 6.54 -8.23 9.22
CA GLY A 393 5.33 -8.31 8.41
C GLY A 393 4.57 -9.64 8.53
N GLY A 394 5.28 -10.76 8.73
CA GLY A 394 4.64 -12.06 8.98
C GLY A 394 4.07 -12.18 10.39
N LEU A 395 4.70 -11.54 11.39
CA LEU A 395 4.10 -11.38 12.72
C LEU A 395 2.80 -10.58 12.65
N VAL A 396 2.78 -9.47 11.89
CA VAL A 396 1.56 -8.67 11.66
C VAL A 396 0.46 -9.50 11.02
N GLY A 397 0.77 -10.29 9.98
CA GLY A 397 -0.19 -11.20 9.34
C GLY A 397 -0.74 -12.27 10.30
N LYS A 398 0.15 -12.92 11.08
CA LYS A 398 -0.21 -13.88 12.13
C LYS A 398 -1.16 -13.27 13.17
N VAL A 399 -0.78 -12.12 13.74
CA VAL A 399 -1.58 -11.44 14.76
C VAL A 399 -2.91 -10.96 14.19
N ALA A 400 -2.99 -10.50 12.94
CA ALA A 400 -4.25 -10.10 12.32
C ALA A 400 -5.25 -11.25 12.23
N ILE A 401 -4.83 -12.43 11.77
CA ILE A 401 -5.65 -13.64 11.67
C ILE A 401 -6.05 -14.15 13.07
N GLN A 402 -5.12 -14.16 14.03
CA GLN A 402 -5.40 -14.63 15.39
C GLN A 402 -6.25 -13.64 16.21
N LYS A 403 -6.23 -12.34 15.90
CA LYS A 403 -6.97 -11.30 16.63
C LYS A 403 -8.38 -11.09 16.07
N ASN A 404 -8.54 -11.14 14.74
CA ASN A 404 -9.77 -10.72 14.05
C ASN A 404 -10.48 -11.93 13.43
N ASN A 405 -11.55 -12.41 14.06
CA ASN A 405 -12.33 -13.55 13.58
C ASN A 405 -13.02 -13.31 12.22
N ASP A 406 -13.08 -12.06 11.74
CA ASP A 406 -13.64 -11.66 10.45
C ASP A 406 -12.55 -11.38 9.37
N PHE A 407 -11.29 -11.71 9.66
CA PHE A 407 -10.19 -11.56 8.73
C PHE A 407 -10.05 -12.81 7.84
N GLU A 408 -10.71 -12.77 6.68
CA GLU A 408 -10.76 -13.87 5.71
C GLU A 408 -9.43 -14.06 4.93
N ALA A 409 -8.54 -14.89 5.47
CA ALA A 409 -7.29 -15.32 4.84
C ALA A 409 -7.33 -16.81 4.46
N LYS A 410 -7.06 -17.12 3.19
CA LYS A 410 -6.95 -18.49 2.69
C LYS A 410 -5.67 -19.17 3.19
N ARG A 411 -4.59 -18.40 3.15
CA ARG A 411 -3.24 -18.86 3.46
C ARG A 411 -2.45 -17.74 4.13
N LEU A 412 -1.67 -18.10 5.15
CA LEU A 412 -0.64 -17.26 5.74
C LEU A 412 0.73 -17.90 5.45
N ILE A 413 1.61 -17.13 4.83
CA ILE A 413 3.02 -17.45 4.63
C ILE A 413 3.85 -16.44 5.42
N THR A 414 4.67 -16.92 6.35
CA THR A 414 5.57 -16.09 7.14
C THR A 414 7.02 -16.41 6.80
N ILE A 415 7.85 -15.39 6.60
CA ILE A 415 9.20 -15.53 6.04
C ILE A 415 10.20 -14.91 7.01
N GLY A 416 11.00 -15.73 7.68
CA GLY A 416 11.95 -15.26 8.70
C GLY A 416 11.31 -14.49 9.87
N SER A 417 10.01 -14.70 10.15
CA SER A 417 9.27 -13.91 11.15
C SER A 417 9.59 -14.35 12.58
N PRO A 418 9.95 -13.44 13.51
CA PRO A 418 10.35 -13.81 14.87
C PRO A 418 9.14 -14.12 15.77
N HIS A 419 8.48 -15.25 15.56
CA HIS A 419 7.29 -15.72 16.31
C HIS A 419 7.49 -15.80 17.82
N PHE A 420 8.72 -16.05 18.27
CA PHE A 420 9.10 -16.09 19.69
C PHE A 420 9.99 -14.90 20.11
N GLY A 421 10.11 -13.87 19.26
CA GLY A 421 10.89 -12.65 19.51
C GLY A 421 12.36 -12.73 19.07
N ALA A 422 13.12 -11.66 19.32
CA ALA A 422 14.49 -11.49 18.84
C ALA A 422 15.37 -10.81 19.90
N ALA A 423 16.37 -11.52 20.43
CA ALA A 423 17.15 -11.06 21.59
C ALA A 423 17.94 -9.75 21.40
N GLN A 424 18.13 -9.28 20.16
CA GLN A 424 18.79 -8.02 19.85
C GLN A 424 18.11 -6.80 20.48
N VAL A 425 16.81 -6.85 20.78
CA VAL A 425 16.10 -5.72 21.41
C VAL A 425 16.42 -5.56 22.90
N TYR A 426 17.13 -6.52 23.53
CA TYR A 426 17.44 -6.48 24.95
C TYR A 426 18.26 -5.26 25.37
N LYS A 427 19.43 -5.02 24.75
CA LYS A 427 20.28 -3.86 25.10
C LYS A 427 19.58 -2.51 24.87
N PRO A 428 18.91 -2.27 23.72
CA PRO A 428 18.14 -1.04 23.51
C PRO A 428 17.02 -0.81 24.53
N LEU A 429 16.27 -1.84 24.93
CA LEU A 429 15.15 -1.69 25.88
C LEU A 429 15.58 -1.64 27.35
N SER A 430 16.63 -2.37 27.73
CA SER A 430 17.14 -2.44 29.11
C SER A 430 17.98 -1.22 29.50
N ALA A 431 18.81 -0.70 28.58
CA ALA A 431 19.79 0.35 28.88
C ALA A 431 19.89 1.46 27.83
N GLY A 432 19.29 1.30 26.64
CA GLY A 432 19.47 2.23 25.53
C GLY A 432 20.81 2.06 24.80
N GLU A 433 21.46 0.91 24.98
CA GLU A 433 22.74 0.59 24.35
C GLU A 433 22.53 -0.06 22.98
N PHE A 434 23.32 0.38 22.00
CA PHE A 434 23.28 -0.12 20.62
C PHE A 434 24.60 -0.81 20.27
N GLU A 435 24.53 -2.05 19.81
CA GLU A 435 25.65 -2.67 19.11
C GLU A 435 25.59 -2.27 17.62
N ARG A 436 26.71 -1.84 17.03
CA ARG A 436 26.80 -1.62 15.58
C ARG A 436 26.55 -2.95 14.85
N LYS A 437 25.41 -3.05 14.16
CA LYS A 437 25.03 -4.21 13.34
C LYS A 437 24.54 -3.73 11.97
N ASN A 438 24.89 -4.44 10.91
CA ASN A 438 24.45 -4.11 9.56
C ASN A 438 23.01 -4.60 9.29
N THR A 439 22.03 -4.09 10.04
CA THR A 439 20.62 -4.50 9.97
C THR A 439 19.65 -3.32 9.98
N TYR A 440 18.46 -3.52 9.40
CA TYR A 440 17.39 -2.52 9.43
C TYR A 440 16.89 -2.17 10.83
N MET A 441 16.93 -3.12 11.77
CA MET A 441 16.51 -2.85 13.15
C MET A 441 17.44 -1.86 13.84
N TRP A 442 18.75 -2.02 13.67
CA TRP A 442 19.74 -1.06 14.17
C TRP A 442 19.56 0.31 13.50
N LEU A 443 19.36 0.34 12.17
CA LEU A 443 19.17 1.59 11.43
C LEU A 443 17.91 2.33 11.87
N ALA A 444 16.79 1.62 12.00
CA ALA A 444 15.52 2.16 12.49
C ALA A 444 15.66 2.75 13.90
N GLN A 445 16.33 2.03 14.81
CA GLN A 445 16.62 2.51 16.17
C GLN A 445 17.45 3.80 16.16
N LYS A 446 18.57 3.84 15.39
CA LYS A 446 19.41 5.04 15.31
C LYS A 446 18.67 6.25 14.72
N ILE A 447 17.83 6.05 13.70
CA ILE A 447 16.99 7.12 13.14
C ILE A 447 15.98 7.65 14.16
N ILE A 448 15.30 6.78 14.92
CA ILE A 448 14.36 7.20 15.97
C ILE A 448 15.07 8.01 17.06
N ILE A 449 16.25 7.58 17.50
CA ILE A 449 17.07 8.34 18.47
C ILE A 449 17.49 9.70 17.88
N ALA A 450 18.07 9.72 16.67
CA ALA A 450 18.57 10.95 16.05
C ALA A 450 17.47 12.00 15.80
N LEU A 451 16.24 11.57 15.49
CA LEU A 451 15.11 12.47 15.25
C LEU A 451 14.40 12.93 16.53
N TYR A 452 14.26 12.06 17.54
CA TYR A 452 13.27 12.25 18.62
C TYR A 452 13.83 12.40 20.02
N LYS A 453 15.08 11.98 20.27
CA LYS A 453 15.68 12.04 21.60
C LYS A 453 15.74 13.48 22.11
N THR A 454 15.30 13.69 23.34
CA THR A 454 15.47 14.98 24.04
C THR A 454 16.80 15.00 24.80
N LYS A 455 17.34 16.19 25.12
CA LYS A 455 18.71 16.34 25.67
C LYS A 455 18.99 15.62 26.98
N LEU A 456 17.96 15.24 27.75
CA LEU A 456 18.07 14.68 29.10
C LEU A 456 17.45 13.28 29.24
N GLU A 457 16.82 12.77 28.20
CA GLU A 457 16.08 11.50 28.24
C GLU A 457 16.98 10.32 27.85
N PRO A 458 16.95 9.19 28.61
CA PRO A 458 17.65 7.97 28.22
C PRO A 458 17.08 7.35 26.94
N ASP A 459 17.96 6.89 26.06
CA ASP A 459 17.63 6.35 24.73
C ASP A 459 16.56 5.24 24.79
N ARG A 460 16.58 4.41 25.84
CA ARG A 460 15.55 3.37 26.06
C ARG A 460 14.13 3.92 26.23
N GLU A 461 13.96 5.09 26.85
CA GLU A 461 12.63 5.68 27.07
C GLU A 461 12.11 6.32 25.77
N THR A 462 13.01 6.90 24.97
CA THR A 462 12.70 7.37 23.62
C THR A 462 12.28 6.21 22.72
N LEU A 463 12.97 5.06 22.78
CA LEU A 463 12.57 3.86 22.03
C LEU A 463 11.22 3.29 22.49
N LYS A 464 10.98 3.14 23.80
CA LYS A 464 9.68 2.68 24.32
C LYS A 464 8.53 3.60 23.89
N THR A 465 8.76 4.91 23.88
CA THR A 465 7.75 5.92 23.55
C THR A 465 7.43 5.97 22.06
N TYR A 466 8.47 5.94 21.20
CA TYR A 466 8.32 6.22 19.76
C TYR A 466 8.56 5.02 18.84
N PHE A 467 8.91 3.86 19.39
CA PHE A 467 9.10 2.59 18.67
C PHE A 467 8.61 1.39 19.53
N PRO A 468 7.37 1.41 20.07
CA PRO A 468 6.86 0.37 20.97
C PRO A 468 6.85 -1.06 20.40
N SER A 469 6.81 -1.26 19.07
CA SER A 469 6.96 -2.60 18.47
C SER A 469 8.29 -3.29 18.80
N LEU A 470 9.34 -2.57 19.24
CA LEU A 470 10.54 -3.20 19.78
C LEU A 470 10.23 -4.06 21.02
N GLN A 471 9.29 -3.63 21.87
CA GLN A 471 8.87 -4.42 23.03
C GLN A 471 8.02 -5.62 22.62
N ASP A 472 7.21 -5.50 21.55
CA ASP A 472 6.50 -6.63 20.94
C ASP A 472 7.44 -7.63 20.23
N LEU A 473 8.71 -7.30 20.05
CA LEU A 473 9.77 -8.20 19.58
C LEU A 473 10.62 -8.80 20.70
N PHE A 474 10.37 -8.45 21.98
CA PHE A 474 11.15 -8.95 23.10
C PHE A 474 10.97 -10.48 23.27
N PRO A 475 12.03 -11.27 23.50
CA PRO A 475 11.94 -12.74 23.52
C PRO A 475 10.92 -13.31 24.51
N ILE A 476 10.29 -14.41 24.10
CA ILE A 476 9.49 -15.31 24.96
C ILE A 476 10.11 -16.71 25.04
N TYR A 477 11.45 -16.76 25.01
CA TYR A 477 12.29 -17.94 25.21
C TYR A 477 13.50 -17.57 26.08
N ASP A 478 14.15 -18.56 26.69
CA ASP A 478 15.25 -18.33 27.64
C ASP A 478 16.54 -17.92 26.91
N PHE A 479 16.72 -16.60 26.75
CA PHE A 479 17.84 -15.99 26.00
C PHE A 479 18.95 -15.41 26.89
N LEU A 480 18.77 -15.43 28.22
CA LEU A 480 19.76 -14.95 29.19
C LEU A 480 20.29 -16.13 29.99
N TYR A 481 21.61 -16.14 30.20
CA TYR A 481 22.34 -17.20 30.90
C TYR A 481 23.21 -16.58 31.99
N ASP A 482 23.26 -17.18 33.17
CA ASP A 482 24.17 -16.74 34.23
C ASP A 482 25.63 -17.14 33.95
N GLU A 483 26.56 -16.73 34.81
CA GLU A 483 27.99 -17.05 34.66
C GLU A 483 28.33 -18.54 34.86
N SER A 484 27.35 -19.38 35.21
CA SER A 484 27.47 -20.85 35.29
C SER A 484 26.80 -21.55 34.08
N ASP A 485 26.52 -20.79 33.01
CA ASP A 485 25.79 -21.23 31.81
C ASP A 485 24.39 -21.83 32.10
N LYS A 486 23.76 -21.42 33.21
CA LYS A 486 22.38 -21.80 33.52
C LYS A 486 21.40 -20.81 32.87
N PRO A 487 20.36 -21.28 32.15
CA PRO A 487 19.35 -20.40 31.57
C PRO A 487 18.52 -19.71 32.66
N ILE A 488 18.20 -18.44 32.43
CA ILE A 488 17.28 -17.65 33.23
C ILE A 488 15.95 -17.59 32.49
N ALA A 489 14.90 -18.05 33.17
CA ALA A 489 13.57 -18.18 32.59
C ALA A 489 13.04 -16.82 32.09
N PHE A 490 12.58 -16.73 30.84
CA PHE A 490 11.98 -15.50 30.30
C PHE A 490 10.76 -15.03 31.15
N SER A 491 10.09 -15.99 31.81
CA SER A 491 8.99 -15.75 32.73
C SER A 491 9.39 -15.04 34.03
N SER A 492 10.67 -15.03 34.43
CA SER A 492 11.14 -14.29 35.62
C SER A 492 11.67 -12.87 35.33
N LEU A 493 11.90 -12.50 34.07
CA LEU A 493 12.45 -11.19 33.68
C LEU A 493 11.48 -10.02 34.00
N SER A 494 12.00 -8.84 34.30
CA SER A 494 11.21 -7.63 34.52
C SER A 494 10.67 -7.02 33.23
N LEU A 495 11.42 -7.11 32.12
CA LEU A 495 10.89 -6.81 30.79
C LEU A 495 10.00 -7.95 30.27
N LYS A 496 8.81 -7.59 29.77
CA LYS A 496 7.79 -8.54 29.26
C LYS A 496 7.28 -8.19 27.87
N ASN A 497 7.02 -9.23 27.08
CA ASN A 497 6.30 -9.16 25.81
C ASN A 497 4.87 -9.71 25.98
N ASN A 498 3.91 -8.82 26.21
CA ASN A 498 2.51 -9.21 26.38
C ASN A 498 1.89 -9.69 25.06
N THR A 499 2.35 -9.15 23.93
CA THR A 499 1.82 -9.43 22.59
C THR A 499 2.16 -10.85 22.15
N LEU A 500 3.43 -11.23 22.06
CA LEU A 500 3.79 -12.59 21.63
C LEU A 500 3.29 -13.65 22.62
N THR A 501 3.33 -13.38 23.93
CA THR A 501 2.78 -14.32 24.95
C THR A 501 1.29 -14.62 24.73
N LYS A 502 0.50 -13.62 24.31
CA LYS A 502 -0.93 -13.77 24.01
C LYS A 502 -1.19 -14.59 22.73
N TYR A 503 -0.28 -14.54 21.76
CA TYR A 503 -0.48 -15.09 20.41
C TYR A 503 0.32 -16.37 20.10
N ALA A 504 1.32 -16.72 20.91
CA ALA A 504 2.18 -17.89 20.69
C ALA A 504 1.42 -19.23 20.71
N ASN A 505 0.45 -19.39 21.61
CA ASN A 505 -0.25 -20.65 21.85
C ASN A 505 -1.59 -20.79 21.10
N LYS A 506 -1.98 -19.80 20.27
CA LYS A 506 -3.25 -19.86 19.53
C LYS A 506 -3.04 -20.56 18.18
N SER A 507 -3.61 -21.75 18.03
CA SER A 507 -3.60 -22.52 16.77
C SER A 507 -3.97 -21.66 15.55
N LEU A 508 -3.17 -21.76 14.49
CA LEU A 508 -3.42 -21.13 13.20
C LEU A 508 -4.11 -22.08 12.21
N SER A 509 -3.90 -23.40 12.34
CA SER A 509 -4.42 -24.41 11.39
C SER A 509 -5.94 -24.48 11.36
N ASP A 510 -6.59 -24.10 12.47
CA ASP A 510 -8.05 -24.07 12.60
C ASP A 510 -8.66 -22.79 11.99
N LEU A 511 -7.82 -21.84 11.57
CA LEU A 511 -8.21 -20.53 11.05
C LEU A 511 -7.80 -20.31 9.59
N THR A 512 -6.65 -20.86 9.18
CA THR A 512 -6.08 -20.66 7.83
C THR A 512 -5.04 -21.75 7.49
N SER A 513 -4.71 -21.92 6.22
CA SER A 513 -3.54 -22.72 5.84
C SER A 513 -2.26 -21.96 6.20
N TYR A 514 -1.36 -22.53 6.99
CA TYR A 514 -0.21 -21.80 7.55
C TYR A 514 1.14 -22.43 7.22
N PHE A 515 2.05 -21.59 6.74
CA PHE A 515 3.41 -21.94 6.35
C PHE A 515 4.42 -20.94 6.94
N SER A 516 5.52 -21.44 7.51
CA SER A 516 6.72 -20.65 7.81
C SER A 516 7.88 -21.06 6.90
N ILE A 517 8.53 -20.08 6.28
CA ILE A 517 9.78 -20.21 5.53
C ILE A 517 10.90 -19.64 6.41
N SER A 518 11.78 -20.50 6.89
CA SER A 518 12.79 -20.16 7.91
C SER A 518 14.21 -20.43 7.40
N GLY A 519 15.13 -19.48 7.58
CA GLY A 519 16.54 -19.69 7.28
C GLY A 519 17.25 -20.54 8.33
N THR A 520 18.20 -21.37 7.92
CA THR A 520 18.99 -22.25 8.81
C THR A 520 20.48 -22.25 8.47
N ASN A 521 21.29 -22.85 9.33
CA ASN A 521 22.74 -23.04 9.16
C ASN A 521 23.59 -21.75 9.09
N ILE A 522 23.06 -20.60 9.51
CA ILE A 522 23.83 -19.36 9.70
C ILE A 522 23.88 -18.98 11.19
N ASP A 523 25.08 -18.67 11.69
CA ASP A 523 25.27 -18.13 13.04
C ASP A 523 24.43 -16.87 13.26
N THR A 524 23.47 -17.00 14.17
CA THR A 524 22.42 -16.03 14.44
C THR A 524 22.41 -15.68 15.91
N PHE A 525 22.27 -14.39 16.22
CA PHE A 525 22.33 -13.92 17.59
C PHE A 525 21.21 -14.51 18.44
N PHE A 526 21.57 -15.31 19.44
CA PHE A 526 20.65 -16.07 20.28
C PHE A 526 20.30 -15.33 21.57
N GLY A 527 21.30 -14.73 22.22
CA GLY A 527 21.16 -14.24 23.59
C GLY A 527 22.48 -13.81 24.23
N TYR A 528 22.50 -13.71 25.55
CA TYR A 528 23.67 -13.24 26.31
C TYR A 528 23.97 -14.10 27.55
N THR A 529 25.25 -14.34 27.83
CA THR A 529 25.70 -14.56 29.21
C THR A 529 25.71 -13.21 29.93
N ILE A 530 25.17 -13.13 31.13
CA ILE A 530 24.98 -11.90 31.90
C ILE A 530 25.64 -11.93 33.29
N THR A 531 25.95 -10.74 33.81
CA THR A 531 26.40 -10.51 35.19
C THR A 531 25.38 -9.66 35.95
N LYS A 532 25.60 -9.44 37.25
CA LYS A 532 24.93 -8.33 37.95
C LYS A 532 25.30 -6.99 37.27
N PRO A 533 24.37 -6.01 37.21
CA PRO A 533 24.69 -4.68 36.72
C PRO A 533 25.72 -4.00 37.62
N ASN A 534 26.60 -3.18 37.02
CA ASN A 534 27.52 -2.34 37.78
C ASN A 534 26.78 -1.22 38.56
N LEU A 535 27.49 -0.46 39.41
CA LEU A 535 26.87 0.56 40.27
C LEU A 535 26.13 1.66 39.47
N ILE A 536 26.68 2.08 38.33
CA ILE A 536 26.06 3.11 37.47
C ILE A 536 24.77 2.57 36.86
N ASN A 537 24.81 1.35 36.30
CA ASN A 537 23.63 0.71 35.74
C ASN A 537 22.56 0.44 36.81
N THR A 538 22.96 0.03 38.01
CA THR A 538 22.04 -0.13 39.16
C THR A 538 21.37 1.19 39.52
N LEU A 539 22.12 2.30 39.60
CA LEU A 539 21.59 3.63 39.91
C LEU A 539 20.63 4.16 38.83
N LEU A 540 20.91 3.89 37.56
CA LEU A 540 20.06 4.26 36.42
C LEU A 540 18.90 3.27 36.18
N GLY A 541 18.82 2.17 36.94
CA GLY A 541 17.89 1.08 36.70
C GLY A 541 18.09 0.40 35.33
N ASN A 542 19.30 0.46 34.77
CA ASN A 542 19.68 -0.26 33.56
C ASN A 542 19.98 -1.73 33.88
N TYR A 543 19.65 -2.62 32.95
CA TYR A 543 19.98 -4.05 33.07
C TYR A 543 19.51 -4.69 34.39
N VAL A 544 18.28 -4.38 34.81
CA VAL A 544 17.62 -5.00 35.99
C VAL A 544 17.64 -6.53 35.89
N ASP A 545 17.46 -7.04 34.68
CA ASP A 545 17.46 -8.47 34.34
C ASP A 545 18.87 -9.06 34.15
N GLY A 546 19.92 -8.25 34.30
CA GLY A 546 21.34 -8.62 34.21
C GLY A 546 22.08 -7.98 33.03
N GLN A 547 23.33 -7.61 33.26
CA GLN A 547 24.16 -6.86 32.30
C GLN A 547 24.89 -7.82 31.34
N PRO A 548 24.77 -7.67 30.01
CA PRO A 548 25.46 -8.51 29.03
C PRO A 548 26.98 -8.51 29.14
N LYS A 549 27.55 -9.71 29.25
CA LYS A 549 29.00 -9.98 29.28
C LYS A 549 29.50 -10.60 27.97
N LYS A 550 28.77 -11.57 27.42
CA LYS A 550 29.16 -12.35 26.23
C LYS A 550 27.95 -12.59 25.34
N ALA A 551 28.10 -12.40 24.03
CA ALA A 551 27.10 -12.76 23.03
C ALA A 551 27.07 -14.27 22.78
N LEU A 552 25.87 -14.84 22.65
CA LEU A 552 25.63 -16.25 22.33
C LEU A 552 24.96 -16.35 20.95
N TYR A 553 25.28 -17.42 20.22
CA TYR A 553 24.80 -17.66 18.85
C TYR A 553 24.25 -19.08 18.70
N LYS A 554 23.27 -19.26 17.81
CA LYS A 554 22.69 -20.52 17.35
C LYS A 554 22.28 -20.40 15.88
N GLU A 555 21.80 -21.47 15.26
CA GLU A 555 21.34 -21.41 13.87
C GLU A 555 20.12 -20.50 13.64
N GLY A 556 20.04 -19.93 12.45
CA GLY A 556 18.96 -19.08 11.96
C GLY A 556 19.33 -18.44 10.62
N ASP A 557 18.80 -17.24 10.36
CA ASP A 557 18.99 -16.49 9.11
C ASP A 557 19.94 -15.28 9.24
N ARG A 558 20.83 -15.27 10.25
CA ARG A 558 21.67 -14.14 10.70
C ARG A 558 20.94 -13.07 11.52
N THR A 559 19.61 -12.95 11.40
CA THR A 559 18.81 -11.96 12.15
C THR A 559 17.83 -12.62 13.11
N VAL A 560 17.05 -13.60 12.64
CA VAL A 560 16.04 -14.32 13.40
C VAL A 560 16.47 -15.77 13.54
N LEU A 561 16.44 -16.27 14.77
CA LEU A 561 16.76 -17.67 15.08
C LEU A 561 15.84 -18.62 14.33
N PHE A 562 16.36 -19.77 13.94
CA PHE A 562 15.52 -20.83 13.39
C PHE A 562 14.39 -21.21 14.37
N SER A 563 14.74 -21.43 15.64
CA SER A 563 13.76 -21.73 16.71
C SER A 563 12.80 -20.57 17.06
N SER A 564 13.05 -19.35 16.56
CA SER A 564 12.10 -18.24 16.71
C SER A 564 11.20 -18.08 15.48
N SER A 565 11.65 -18.49 14.29
CA SER A 565 10.91 -18.35 13.03
C SER A 565 10.21 -19.61 12.53
N TYR A 566 10.56 -20.77 13.07
CA TYR A 566 9.95 -22.04 12.74
C TYR A 566 8.92 -22.44 13.79
N GLU A 567 7.70 -22.72 13.35
CA GLU A 567 6.70 -23.41 14.18
C GLU A 567 6.68 -24.90 13.86
N ASN A 568 6.23 -25.73 14.80
CA ASN A 568 6.27 -27.18 14.61
C ASN A 568 5.03 -27.71 13.86
N THR A 569 4.89 -27.36 12.58
CA THR A 569 3.85 -27.89 11.69
C THR A 569 4.47 -28.71 10.55
N SER A 570 3.67 -29.60 9.96
CA SER A 570 4.09 -30.50 8.86
C SER A 570 4.27 -29.81 7.50
N GLN A 571 4.03 -28.50 7.41
CA GLN A 571 4.02 -27.72 6.16
C GLN A 571 5.18 -26.72 6.05
N ASN A 572 6.03 -26.61 7.08
CA ASN A 572 7.02 -25.54 7.16
C ASN A 572 8.32 -25.84 6.41
N VAL A 573 8.88 -24.81 5.75
CA VAL A 573 10.02 -24.92 4.84
C VAL A 573 11.29 -24.37 5.50
N ARG A 574 12.41 -25.07 5.30
CA ARG A 574 13.74 -24.68 5.79
C ARG A 574 14.65 -24.33 4.62
N LEU A 575 15.22 -23.13 4.63
CA LEU A 575 16.16 -22.66 3.61
C LEU A 575 17.58 -22.57 4.21
N SER A 576 18.39 -23.59 3.94
CA SER A 576 19.77 -23.65 4.43
C SER A 576 20.65 -22.60 3.77
N ASN A 577 21.48 -21.91 4.56
CA ASN A 577 22.48 -20.94 4.11
C ASN A 577 21.89 -19.70 3.40
N VAL A 578 20.61 -19.38 3.65
CA VAL A 578 19.96 -18.16 3.18
C VAL A 578 19.78 -17.20 4.36
N ASP A 579 20.35 -16.00 4.27
CA ASP A 579 20.21 -14.95 5.29
C ASP A 579 18.85 -14.24 5.20
N HIS A 580 18.51 -13.46 6.23
CA HIS A 580 17.20 -12.84 6.44
C HIS A 580 16.65 -12.13 5.19
N GLY A 581 17.44 -11.19 4.63
CA GLY A 581 17.06 -10.51 3.38
C GLY A 581 17.11 -11.42 2.16
N GLY A 582 17.97 -12.46 2.18
CA GLY A 582 18.06 -13.50 1.16
C GLY A 582 16.74 -14.26 0.95
N LEU A 583 15.95 -14.45 2.01
CA LEU A 583 14.67 -15.19 1.96
C LEU A 583 13.63 -14.56 1.03
N VAL A 584 13.72 -13.24 0.75
CA VAL A 584 12.83 -12.51 -0.17
C VAL A 584 13.53 -11.94 -1.41
N THR A 585 14.86 -11.92 -1.43
CA THR A 585 15.65 -11.40 -2.57
C THR A 585 16.15 -12.48 -3.51
N THR A 586 16.62 -13.62 -3.00
CA THR A 586 17.27 -14.65 -3.82
C THR A 586 16.25 -15.41 -4.68
N LYS A 587 16.70 -15.93 -5.83
CA LYS A 587 15.83 -16.83 -6.63
C LYS A 587 15.31 -18.01 -5.81
N THR A 588 16.14 -18.60 -4.95
CA THR A 588 15.75 -19.71 -4.05
C THR A 588 14.59 -19.32 -3.14
N GLY A 589 14.68 -18.18 -2.47
CA GLY A 589 13.62 -17.66 -1.60
C GLY A 589 12.34 -17.36 -2.37
N ILE A 590 12.44 -16.66 -3.51
CA ILE A 590 11.30 -16.30 -4.36
C ILE A 590 10.58 -17.53 -4.90
N LYS A 591 11.32 -18.52 -5.42
CA LYS A 591 10.74 -19.81 -5.86
C LYS A 591 10.00 -20.51 -4.73
N THR A 592 10.61 -20.61 -3.55
CA THR A 592 9.96 -21.22 -2.38
C THR A 592 8.65 -20.51 -2.01
N ILE A 593 8.59 -19.19 -2.12
CA ILE A 593 7.34 -18.42 -1.90
C ILE A 593 6.29 -18.76 -2.97
N LEU A 594 6.68 -18.89 -4.24
CA LEU A 594 5.78 -19.29 -5.33
C LEU A 594 5.29 -20.74 -5.18
N ASP A 595 6.18 -21.68 -4.81
CA ASP A 595 5.86 -23.09 -4.56
C ASP A 595 4.84 -23.21 -3.42
N VAL A 596 5.02 -22.47 -2.32
CA VAL A 596 4.09 -22.42 -1.19
C VAL A 596 2.79 -21.65 -1.52
N LEU A 597 2.82 -20.72 -2.48
CA LEU A 597 1.61 -20.13 -3.07
C LEU A 597 0.93 -21.08 -4.08
N ASP A 598 1.60 -22.17 -4.50
CA ASP A 598 1.18 -23.09 -5.56
C ASP A 598 0.98 -22.32 -6.90
N ILE A 599 1.90 -21.41 -7.20
CA ILE A 599 1.94 -20.63 -8.45
C ILE A 599 2.99 -21.27 -9.36
N SER A 600 2.56 -21.81 -10.51
CA SER A 600 3.46 -22.33 -11.54
C SER A 600 4.27 -21.20 -12.20
N TYR A 601 5.56 -21.46 -12.47
CA TYR A 601 6.47 -20.53 -13.13
C TYR A 601 7.43 -21.27 -14.06
N GLN A 602 7.98 -20.56 -15.05
CA GLN A 602 9.18 -20.95 -15.78
C GLN A 602 10.43 -20.26 -15.20
N GLU A 603 11.60 -20.85 -15.42
CA GLU A 603 12.88 -20.38 -14.84
C GLU A 603 13.29 -18.96 -15.27
N ASP A 604 12.94 -18.57 -16.49
CA ASP A 604 13.19 -17.24 -17.06
C ASP A 604 12.25 -16.16 -16.52
N GLN A 605 11.10 -16.54 -15.95
CA GLN A 605 10.15 -15.61 -15.34
C GLN A 605 10.59 -15.18 -13.92
N VAL A 606 11.42 -15.97 -13.24
CA VAL A 606 11.86 -15.71 -11.86
C VAL A 606 13.08 -14.79 -11.83
N GLU A 607 12.89 -13.62 -11.23
CA GLU A 607 13.87 -12.53 -11.19
C GLU A 607 14.50 -12.37 -9.81
N GLU A 608 15.83 -12.20 -9.77
CA GLU A 608 16.54 -12.01 -8.52
C GLU A 608 16.49 -10.54 -8.07
N GLY A 609 16.17 -10.34 -6.79
CA GLY A 609 16.16 -9.02 -6.18
C GLY A 609 17.57 -8.51 -5.87
N LYS A 610 17.63 -7.36 -5.20
CA LYS A 610 18.87 -6.77 -4.68
C LYS A 610 18.73 -6.49 -3.19
N LYS A 611 19.85 -6.49 -2.47
CA LYS A 611 19.92 -6.09 -1.07
C LYS A 611 20.40 -4.65 -0.95
N THR A 612 19.85 -3.91 -0.01
CA THR A 612 20.31 -2.55 0.30
C THR A 612 21.62 -2.59 1.08
N ILE A 613 22.62 -1.87 0.58
CA ILE A 613 23.90 -1.70 1.27
C ILE A 613 23.73 -0.60 2.33
N ILE A 614 23.44 -1.01 3.56
CA ILE A 614 23.32 -0.12 4.74
C ILE A 614 24.71 0.44 5.15
N SER A 615 25.81 -0.23 4.79
CA SER A 615 27.15 0.18 5.17
C SER A 615 28.20 -0.19 4.11
N PRO A 616 29.17 0.70 3.82
CA PRO A 616 29.23 2.11 4.24
C PRO A 616 28.10 2.94 3.59
N SER A 617 27.58 3.95 4.29
CA SER A 617 26.54 4.83 3.74
C SER A 617 26.51 6.22 4.38
N LEU A 618 25.85 7.15 3.68
CA LEU A 618 25.46 8.46 4.19
C LEU A 618 23.94 8.61 4.14
N ILE A 619 23.36 9.17 5.20
CA ILE A 619 21.93 9.42 5.34
C ILE A 619 21.73 10.89 5.68
N PHE A 620 20.79 11.54 5.01
CA PHE A 620 20.37 12.90 5.32
C PHE A 620 18.86 12.89 5.54
N LEU A 621 18.39 13.48 6.63
CA LEU A 621 16.97 13.63 6.97
C LEU A 621 16.69 15.12 7.14
N ILE A 622 15.64 15.66 6.52
CA ILE A 622 15.32 17.09 6.60
C ILE A 622 13.91 17.35 7.15
N ARG A 623 13.82 18.18 8.19
CA ARG A 623 12.56 18.72 8.73
C ARG A 623 12.45 20.16 8.27
N SER A 624 11.54 20.46 7.34
CA SER A 624 11.81 21.52 6.39
C SER A 624 10.60 22.29 5.85
N PRO A 625 10.79 23.59 5.55
CA PRO A 625 10.23 24.30 4.41
C PRO A 625 11.25 24.42 3.24
N ALA A 626 12.15 23.46 3.06
CA ALA A 626 13.23 23.47 2.05
C ALA A 626 13.52 22.05 1.51
N GLU A 627 13.93 21.94 0.25
CA GLU A 627 14.44 20.71 -0.37
C GLU A 627 15.96 20.59 -0.17
N MET A 628 16.53 19.38 -0.32
CA MET A 628 17.98 19.19 -0.30
C MET A 628 18.50 18.34 -1.47
N GLU A 629 19.72 18.62 -1.87
CA GLU A 629 20.53 17.77 -2.76
C GLU A 629 21.95 17.63 -2.23
N VAL A 630 22.60 16.51 -2.53
CA VAL A 630 23.99 16.24 -2.15
C VAL A 630 24.79 15.97 -3.41
N VAL A 631 25.92 16.65 -3.56
CA VAL A 631 26.82 16.52 -4.71
C VAL A 631 28.13 15.88 -4.26
N HIS A 632 28.58 14.85 -4.99
CA HIS A 632 29.85 14.17 -4.78
C HIS A 632 30.40 13.63 -6.11
N ASN A 633 31.67 13.89 -6.41
CA ASN A 633 32.35 13.44 -7.64
C ASN A 633 31.55 13.67 -8.95
N GLY A 634 30.78 14.77 -9.03
CA GLY A 634 29.93 15.11 -10.17
C GLY A 634 28.54 14.45 -10.18
N SER A 635 28.29 13.47 -9.32
CA SER A 635 26.97 12.88 -9.08
C SER A 635 26.13 13.75 -8.15
N THR A 636 24.83 13.87 -8.43
CA THR A 636 23.86 14.57 -7.59
C THR A 636 22.79 13.61 -7.07
N TYR A 637 22.71 13.49 -5.75
CA TYR A 637 21.68 12.75 -5.03
C TYR A 637 20.59 13.74 -4.59
N LYS A 638 19.33 13.45 -4.90
CA LYS A 638 18.20 14.33 -4.59
C LYS A 638 17.36 13.75 -3.47
N GLU A 639 16.80 14.65 -2.66
CA GLU A 639 15.84 14.28 -1.62
C GLU A 639 14.58 13.65 -2.22
N THR A 640 14.03 12.69 -1.48
CA THR A 640 12.72 12.08 -1.74
C THR A 640 12.10 11.74 -0.39
N ASP A 641 10.87 12.18 -0.14
CA ASP A 641 10.14 11.95 1.12
C ASP A 641 10.89 12.40 2.39
N GLY A 642 11.60 13.53 2.26
CA GLY A 642 12.37 14.18 3.32
C GLY A 642 13.72 13.52 3.63
N PHE A 643 14.20 12.59 2.79
CA PHE A 643 15.51 11.97 3.00
C PHE A 643 16.35 11.77 1.73
N ILE A 644 17.66 11.67 1.94
CA ILE A 644 18.65 11.19 0.96
C ILE A 644 19.39 10.01 1.59
N PHE A 645 19.67 8.99 0.78
CA PHE A 645 20.48 7.85 1.16
C PHE A 645 21.50 7.55 0.06
N ILE A 646 22.77 7.52 0.44
CA ILE A 646 23.88 7.19 -0.45
C ILE A 646 24.43 5.85 0.03
N SER A 647 24.00 4.76 -0.61
CA SER A 647 24.52 3.42 -0.37
C SER A 647 25.93 3.27 -0.94
N ASN A 648 26.75 2.43 -0.30
CA ASN A 648 28.16 2.22 -0.66
C ASN A 648 28.93 3.55 -0.80
N ALA A 649 28.74 4.46 0.16
CA ALA A 649 29.28 5.82 0.09
C ALA A 649 30.82 5.81 0.00
N GLU A 650 31.37 6.44 -1.04
CA GLU A 650 32.81 6.55 -1.23
C GLU A 650 33.42 7.59 -0.28
N LYS A 651 34.69 7.39 0.11
CA LYS A 651 35.43 8.40 0.88
C LYS A 651 35.62 9.67 0.03
N GLY A 652 35.46 10.84 0.65
CA GLY A 652 35.72 12.12 -0.03
C GLY A 652 34.84 13.26 0.45
N LEU A 653 34.90 14.38 -0.27
CA LEU A 653 34.13 15.58 0.04
C LEU A 653 32.72 15.46 -0.54
N TYR A 654 31.72 15.67 0.31
CA TYR A 654 30.31 15.77 -0.05
C TYR A 654 29.84 17.20 0.17
N THR A 655 29.10 17.75 -0.81
CA THR A 655 28.51 19.09 -0.73
C THR A 655 27.00 18.96 -0.65
N LEU A 656 26.45 19.18 0.55
CA LEU A 656 25.02 19.31 0.79
C LEU A 656 24.57 20.73 0.42
N LYS A 657 23.48 20.84 -0.33
CA LYS A 657 22.77 22.09 -0.60
C LYS A 657 21.34 21.99 -0.07
N VAL A 658 20.89 23.01 0.63
CA VAL A 658 19.51 23.13 1.12
C VAL A 658 18.87 24.36 0.48
N LYS A 659 17.81 24.17 -0.31
CA LYS A 659 17.18 25.21 -1.13
C LYS A 659 15.76 25.49 -0.66
N GLY A 660 15.46 26.78 -0.43
CA GLY A 660 14.19 27.18 0.17
C GLY A 660 12.97 26.90 -0.70
N ILE A 661 11.89 26.41 -0.07
CA ILE A 661 10.55 26.27 -0.65
C ILE A 661 9.61 27.32 -0.02
N ASP A 662 9.67 27.48 1.30
CA ASP A 662 8.95 28.49 2.08
C ASP A 662 9.88 29.12 3.15
N LEU A 663 9.46 30.24 3.75
CA LEU A 663 10.17 30.92 4.83
C LEU A 663 10.11 30.12 6.14
N GLY A 664 11.25 29.96 6.82
CA GLY A 664 11.29 29.31 8.13
C GLY A 664 12.62 28.65 8.47
N THR A 665 12.66 28.05 9.65
CA THR A 665 13.79 27.20 10.09
C THR A 665 13.65 25.82 9.46
N TYR A 666 14.76 25.26 8.99
CA TYR A 666 14.88 23.83 8.68
C TYR A 666 15.91 23.18 9.59
N THR A 667 15.80 21.87 9.76
CA THR A 667 16.77 21.06 10.50
C THR A 667 17.23 19.90 9.64
N VAL A 668 18.54 19.74 9.45
CA VAL A 668 19.13 18.58 8.78
C VAL A 668 19.80 17.69 9.83
N THR A 669 19.48 16.39 9.80
CA THR A 669 20.16 15.34 10.54
C THR A 669 20.98 14.50 9.55
N ILE A 670 22.26 14.28 9.84
CA ILE A 670 23.17 13.51 8.97
C ILE A 670 23.69 12.29 9.73
N GLY A 671 23.43 11.10 9.19
CA GLY A 671 24.02 9.84 9.63
C GLY A 671 25.20 9.45 8.74
N GLN A 672 26.39 9.35 9.33
CA GLN A 672 27.59 8.81 8.69
C GLN A 672 27.82 7.39 9.21
N ILE A 673 27.86 6.39 8.33
CA ILE A 673 27.81 4.97 8.72
C ILE A 673 28.93 4.18 8.06
N THR A 674 29.76 3.50 8.86
CA THR A 674 30.78 2.54 8.43
C THR A 674 30.49 1.15 9.01
N ASP A 675 31.25 0.13 8.61
CA ASP A 675 31.04 -1.24 9.10
C ASP A 675 31.27 -1.36 10.62
N THR A 676 32.14 -0.51 11.17
CA THR A 676 32.57 -0.56 12.57
C THR A 676 32.01 0.56 13.45
N ASP A 677 31.64 1.71 12.88
CA ASP A 677 31.30 2.93 13.63
C ASP A 677 30.18 3.73 12.95
N ASP A 678 29.55 4.64 13.70
CA ASP A 678 28.51 5.53 13.18
C ASP A 678 28.41 6.87 13.96
N ILE A 679 28.28 7.99 13.23
CA ILE A 679 28.08 9.33 13.80
C ILE A 679 26.78 9.93 13.28
N TRP A 680 26.00 10.54 14.18
CA TRP A 680 24.76 11.25 13.84
C TRP A 680 24.85 12.70 14.31
N ASP A 681 25.00 13.60 13.35
CA ASP A 681 25.02 15.05 13.58
C ASP A 681 23.65 15.66 13.28
N THR A 682 23.34 16.82 13.86
CA THR A 682 22.15 17.59 13.51
C THR A 682 22.43 19.08 13.62
N PHE A 683 22.02 19.85 12.62
CA PHE A 683 22.15 21.30 12.59
C PHE A 683 20.87 21.97 12.08
N GLU A 684 20.71 23.24 12.43
CA GLU A 684 19.59 24.07 12.00
C GLU A 684 20.07 25.17 11.06
N GLY A 685 19.26 25.48 10.05
CA GLY A 685 19.44 26.61 9.14
C GLY A 685 18.11 27.34 8.94
N LYS A 686 18.12 28.47 8.22
CA LYS A 686 16.92 29.31 8.10
C LYS A 686 16.78 29.96 6.73
N ILE A 687 15.67 29.67 6.07
CA ILE A 687 15.25 30.37 4.86
C ILE A 687 14.64 31.72 5.26
N ILE A 688 15.30 32.80 4.85
CA ILE A 688 14.93 34.19 5.13
C ILE A 688 14.72 35.03 3.86
N ASN A 689 15.14 34.54 2.69
CA ASN A 689 14.95 35.26 1.43
C ASN A 689 13.44 35.34 1.11
N PRO A 690 12.86 36.54 0.89
CA PRO A 690 11.44 36.71 0.53
C PRO A 690 10.99 35.95 -0.72
N ILE A 691 11.94 35.51 -1.55
CA ILE A 691 11.74 34.48 -2.58
C ILE A 691 12.55 33.24 -2.13
N PRO A 692 11.94 32.28 -1.39
CA PRO A 692 12.63 31.13 -0.80
C PRO A 692 13.54 30.36 -1.78
N SER A 693 13.06 30.18 -3.02
CA SER A 693 13.78 29.46 -4.09
C SER A 693 15.07 30.14 -4.56
N ASN A 694 15.30 31.40 -4.19
CA ASN A 694 16.54 32.14 -4.44
C ASN A 694 17.56 32.02 -3.30
N GLN A 695 17.25 31.29 -2.22
CA GLN A 695 18.22 30.93 -1.18
C GLN A 695 18.65 29.48 -1.35
N THR A 696 19.95 29.23 -1.34
CA THR A 696 20.52 27.89 -1.27
C THR A 696 21.70 27.90 -0.31
N ASP A 697 21.49 27.37 0.88
CA ASP A 697 22.53 27.24 1.90
C ASP A 697 23.41 26.04 1.53
N THR A 698 24.73 26.22 1.53
CA THR A 698 25.68 25.19 1.10
C THR A 698 26.62 24.80 2.22
N TYR A 699 26.75 23.49 2.44
CA TYR A 699 27.54 22.85 3.48
C TYR A 699 28.44 21.78 2.85
N SER A 700 29.70 21.73 3.25
CA SER A 700 30.66 20.73 2.73
C SER A 700 31.30 19.95 3.87
N PHE A 701 31.45 18.64 3.69
CA PHE A 701 32.04 17.77 4.71
C PHE A 701 32.79 16.58 4.12
N LEU A 702 33.75 16.07 4.88
CA LEU A 702 34.58 14.93 4.49
C LEU A 702 33.99 13.65 5.12
N PHE A 703 33.55 12.71 4.28
CA PHE A 703 33.26 11.35 4.72
C PHE A 703 34.51 10.49 4.60
N ASN A 704 34.89 9.80 5.67
CA ASN A 704 36.07 8.94 5.73
C ASN A 704 35.74 7.62 6.45
N THR A 705 35.75 6.53 5.69
CA THR A 705 35.40 5.19 6.19
C THR A 705 36.35 4.65 7.25
N SER A 706 37.58 5.18 7.36
CA SER A 706 38.56 4.76 8.37
C SER A 706 38.48 5.56 9.68
N LYS A 707 37.87 6.74 9.67
CA LYS A 707 37.66 7.58 10.86
C LYS A 707 36.56 8.60 10.60
N LEU A 708 35.41 8.42 11.23
CA LEU A 708 34.32 9.37 11.18
C LEU A 708 34.66 10.66 11.93
N THR A 709 34.12 11.79 11.47
CA THR A 709 34.30 13.11 12.07
C THR A 709 32.98 13.85 12.11
N SER A 710 32.61 14.36 13.29
CA SER A 710 31.39 15.13 13.51
C SER A 710 31.44 16.51 12.84
N MET A 711 30.34 16.92 12.24
CA MET A 711 30.12 18.25 11.64
C MET A 711 29.66 19.30 12.65
N LEU A 712 30.44 19.54 13.70
CA LEU A 712 30.17 20.68 14.58
C LEU A 712 30.61 21.99 13.91
N THR A 713 29.63 22.64 13.29
CA THR A 713 29.67 23.98 12.65
C THR A 713 30.26 24.08 11.23
N PRO A 714 29.57 23.59 10.19
CA PRO A 714 29.72 24.16 8.87
C PRO A 714 28.93 25.49 8.82
N THR A 715 29.60 26.62 9.06
CA THR A 715 29.01 27.94 8.79
C THR A 715 28.54 27.95 7.33
N PRO A 716 27.26 28.24 7.02
CA PRO A 716 26.80 28.22 5.63
C PRO A 716 27.64 29.20 4.83
N ILE A 717 28.30 28.73 3.77
CA ILE A 717 28.97 29.63 2.83
C ILE A 717 27.84 30.40 2.14
N PRO A 718 27.69 31.72 2.35
CA PRO A 718 26.58 32.43 1.76
C PRO A 718 26.77 32.38 0.24
N SER A 719 25.76 31.89 -0.48
CA SER A 719 25.65 32.15 -1.91
C SER A 719 25.70 33.67 -2.07
N THR A 720 26.78 34.20 -2.67
CA THR A 720 27.01 35.64 -2.78
C THR A 720 25.77 36.31 -3.34
N ILE A 721 25.26 37.31 -2.61
CA ILE A 721 24.01 38.00 -2.92
C ILE A 721 24.19 38.84 -4.20
N SER A 722 24.09 38.19 -5.35
CA SER A 722 23.85 38.84 -6.63
C SER A 722 22.35 39.06 -6.80
N VAL A 723 21.79 39.93 -5.95
CA VAL A 723 20.47 40.52 -6.20
C VAL A 723 20.60 41.40 -7.44
N LEU A 724 20.40 40.79 -8.61
CA LEU A 724 19.74 41.47 -9.71
C LEU A 724 18.28 41.66 -9.31
N SER A 725 18.02 42.67 -8.47
CA SER A 725 16.69 43.24 -8.41
C SER A 725 16.41 43.83 -9.79
N ASN A 726 15.36 43.34 -10.45
CA ASN A 726 14.83 43.97 -11.67
C ASN A 726 13.94 45.18 -11.32
N GLU A 727 13.99 45.65 -10.07
CA GLU A 727 13.28 46.84 -9.62
C GLU A 727 13.84 48.09 -10.31
N LYS A 728 12.91 48.88 -10.84
CA LYS A 728 13.16 50.19 -11.44
C LYS A 728 13.15 51.23 -10.33
N THR A 729 14.32 51.70 -9.94
CA THR A 729 14.45 52.78 -8.96
C THR A 729 14.66 54.11 -9.69
N SER A 730 14.01 55.16 -9.17
CA SER A 730 14.18 56.54 -9.63
C SER A 730 14.38 57.48 -8.46
N THR A 731 15.35 58.39 -8.58
CA THR A 731 15.68 59.39 -7.56
C THR A 731 15.80 60.77 -8.21
N LEU A 732 15.12 61.76 -7.61
CA LEU A 732 15.11 63.14 -8.07
C LEU A 732 15.86 64.02 -7.07
N SER A 733 16.82 64.78 -7.55
CA SER A 733 17.54 65.81 -6.79
C SER A 733 17.65 67.11 -7.59
N ILE A 734 18.07 68.17 -6.92
CA ILE A 734 18.51 69.43 -7.54
C ILE A 734 19.99 69.66 -7.23
N SER A 735 20.66 70.45 -8.07
CA SER A 735 21.94 71.09 -7.77
C SER A 735 21.86 72.57 -8.15
N CYS A 736 22.03 73.47 -7.18
CA CYS A 736 21.81 74.90 -7.40
C CYS A 736 23.11 75.69 -7.62
N THR A 737 23.05 76.70 -8.49
CA THR A 737 24.10 77.72 -8.70
C THR A 737 23.48 79.12 -8.80
N ASN A 738 23.63 79.92 -7.73
CA ASN A 738 23.14 81.30 -7.56
C ASN A 738 21.66 81.58 -7.93
N SER A 739 21.32 81.58 -9.22
CA SER A 739 19.99 81.90 -9.77
C SER A 739 19.37 80.76 -10.59
N ASN A 740 20.11 79.67 -10.81
CA ASN A 740 19.70 78.50 -11.59
C ASN A 740 19.81 77.22 -10.76
N PHE A 741 19.11 76.16 -11.15
CA PHE A 741 19.32 74.82 -10.63
C PHE A 741 19.19 73.76 -11.72
N ASP A 742 20.02 72.72 -11.66
CA ASP A 742 19.88 71.52 -12.46
C ASP A 742 18.97 70.51 -11.75
N ALA A 743 17.86 70.16 -12.37
CA ALA A 743 17.03 69.02 -11.98
C ALA A 743 17.69 67.73 -12.47
N ILE A 744 18.03 66.82 -11.56
CA ILE A 744 18.74 65.57 -11.86
C ILE A 744 17.83 64.40 -11.49
N MET A 745 17.47 63.59 -12.49
CA MET A 745 16.73 62.34 -12.30
C MET A 745 17.63 61.16 -12.64
N GLU A 746 17.99 60.37 -11.63
CA GLU A 746 18.81 59.16 -11.78
C GLU A 746 17.92 57.91 -11.86
N LEU A 747 18.19 57.02 -12.81
CA LEU A 747 17.35 55.87 -13.16
C LEU A 747 18.17 54.59 -13.18
N LYS A 748 17.78 53.57 -12.41
CA LYS A 748 18.48 52.27 -12.32
C LYS A 748 17.53 51.08 -12.36
N ILE A 749 17.95 50.00 -13.03
CA ILE A 749 17.35 48.67 -12.88
C ILE A 749 18.33 47.86 -12.04
N GLY A 750 17.94 47.59 -10.79
CA GLY A 750 18.87 47.13 -9.76
C GLY A 750 20.05 48.09 -9.62
N ASN A 751 21.28 47.57 -9.68
CA ASN A 751 22.50 48.38 -9.64
C ASN A 751 22.96 48.94 -11.00
N LYS A 752 22.23 48.69 -12.11
CA LYS A 752 22.60 49.18 -13.45
C LYS A 752 21.87 50.46 -13.81
N VAL A 753 22.63 51.54 -14.01
CA VAL A 753 22.17 52.82 -14.56
C VAL A 753 21.56 52.65 -15.95
N GLN A 754 20.46 53.37 -16.23
CA GLN A 754 19.72 53.26 -17.49
C GLN A 754 19.91 54.52 -18.34
N LYS A 755 20.61 54.38 -19.47
CA LYS A 755 20.76 55.43 -20.50
C LYS A 755 19.58 55.48 -21.47
N ASN A 756 19.40 56.60 -22.15
CA ASN A 756 18.39 56.85 -23.17
C ASN A 756 16.93 56.69 -22.71
N VAL A 757 16.65 56.78 -21.39
CA VAL A 757 15.28 56.88 -20.88
C VAL A 757 14.88 58.35 -20.88
N LYS A 758 13.74 58.67 -21.50
CA LYS A 758 13.23 60.03 -21.55
C LYS A 758 12.57 60.42 -20.23
N VAL A 759 12.93 61.58 -19.70
CA VAL A 759 12.36 62.18 -18.49
C VAL A 759 11.77 63.54 -18.85
N ASN A 760 10.51 63.74 -18.48
CA ASN A 760 9.82 65.01 -18.62
C ASN A 760 9.82 65.73 -17.27
N PHE A 761 10.64 66.77 -17.16
CA PHE A 761 10.67 67.67 -16.01
C PHE A 761 9.67 68.80 -16.20
N LYS A 762 8.96 69.17 -15.13
CA LYS A 762 8.04 70.31 -15.09
C LYS A 762 8.28 71.12 -13.83
N TYR A 763 8.54 72.41 -14.00
CA TYR A 763 8.74 73.40 -12.93
C TYR A 763 8.25 74.77 -13.42
N ASN A 764 7.50 75.49 -12.59
CA ASN A 764 6.87 76.80 -12.91
C ASN A 764 6.28 76.91 -14.34
N ASN A 765 5.43 75.94 -14.73
CA ASN A 765 4.83 75.78 -16.07
C ASN A 765 5.80 75.55 -17.26
N ILE A 766 7.12 75.60 -17.05
CA ILE A 766 8.13 75.20 -18.04
C ILE A 766 8.27 73.68 -18.03
N ASN A 767 8.17 73.05 -19.20
CA ASN A 767 8.43 71.62 -19.38
C ASN A 767 9.75 71.43 -20.14
N LYS A 768 10.61 70.51 -19.69
CA LYS A 768 11.84 70.11 -20.37
C LYS A 768 11.93 68.58 -20.47
N SER A 769 12.15 68.07 -21.67
CA SER A 769 12.29 66.63 -21.93
C SER A 769 13.74 66.30 -22.24
N VAL A 770 14.37 65.44 -21.44
CA VAL A 770 15.79 65.07 -21.56
C VAL A 770 15.95 63.55 -21.50
N LEU A 771 16.90 62.99 -22.27
CA LEU A 771 17.29 61.59 -22.19
C LEU A 771 18.35 61.39 -21.11
N SER A 772 18.26 60.29 -20.36
CA SER A 772 19.30 59.92 -19.40
C SER A 772 20.63 59.60 -20.09
N ASN A 773 21.73 60.10 -19.53
CA ASN A 773 23.09 59.94 -20.06
C ASN A 773 23.67 58.54 -19.74
N ASN A 774 24.96 58.33 -20.04
CA ASN A 774 25.66 57.07 -19.73
C ASN A 774 25.78 56.75 -18.23
N GLU A 775 25.59 57.72 -17.34
CA GLU A 775 25.47 57.54 -15.88
C GLU A 775 24.03 57.28 -15.42
N GLY A 776 23.07 57.18 -16.34
CA GLY A 776 21.65 57.03 -16.04
C GLY A 776 20.97 58.28 -15.48
N LYS A 777 21.60 59.45 -15.61
CA LYS A 777 21.06 60.73 -15.15
C LYS A 777 20.48 61.52 -16.32
N ALA A 778 19.20 61.89 -16.23
CA ALA A 778 18.63 62.95 -17.06
C ALA A 778 18.78 64.29 -16.30
N ILE A 779 19.31 65.32 -16.95
CA ILE A 779 19.64 66.60 -16.32
C ILE A 779 18.97 67.74 -17.08
N ALA A 780 18.19 68.58 -16.39
CA ALA A 780 17.50 69.73 -16.97
C ALA A 780 17.69 70.98 -16.10
N GLY A 781 18.44 71.96 -16.59
CA GLY A 781 18.59 73.25 -15.93
C GLY A 781 17.33 74.11 -15.97
N PHE A 782 17.01 74.78 -14.86
CA PHE A 782 15.92 75.74 -14.70
C PHE A 782 16.44 77.03 -14.05
N VAL A 783 15.74 78.14 -14.27
CA VAL A 783 15.96 79.40 -13.54
C VAL A 783 15.08 79.36 -12.30
N LEU A 784 15.62 79.72 -11.12
CA LEU A 784 14.86 79.75 -9.87
C LEU A 784 14.05 81.05 -9.76
N ASP A 785 12.95 81.12 -10.52
CA ASP A 785 12.09 82.32 -10.61
C ASP A 785 10.87 82.27 -9.68
N LYS A 786 10.50 81.09 -9.17
CA LYS A 786 9.34 80.91 -8.26
C LYS A 786 9.50 79.72 -7.33
N GLU A 787 9.20 79.88 -6.05
CA GLU A 787 9.16 78.73 -5.13
C GLU A 787 7.94 77.86 -5.43
N THR A 788 8.18 76.64 -5.94
CA THR A 788 7.13 75.72 -6.39
C THR A 788 7.70 74.32 -6.59
N ASP A 789 6.82 73.36 -6.90
CA ASP A 789 7.21 71.98 -7.14
C ASP A 789 7.93 71.79 -8.48
N LEU A 790 9.07 71.11 -8.42
CA LEU A 790 9.67 70.40 -9.54
C LEU A 790 9.12 68.98 -9.56
N SER A 791 8.55 68.56 -10.69
CA SER A 791 8.14 67.18 -10.94
C SER A 791 8.96 66.57 -12.09
N ALA A 792 9.32 65.30 -11.96
CA ALA A 792 10.05 64.54 -12.97
C ALA A 792 9.31 63.24 -13.28
N ILE A 793 8.89 63.09 -14.54
CA ILE A 793 8.11 61.95 -15.03
C ILE A 793 8.96 61.17 -16.06
N PRO A 794 9.62 60.08 -15.64
CA PRO A 794 10.38 59.21 -16.53
C PRO A 794 9.44 58.28 -17.31
N GLU A 795 9.82 57.95 -18.54
CA GLU A 795 9.16 56.93 -19.36
C GLU A 795 9.63 55.52 -18.96
N ALA A 796 9.32 54.50 -19.77
CA ALA A 796 9.75 53.11 -19.57
C ALA A 796 9.32 52.45 -18.23
N GLY A 797 8.33 53.00 -17.53
CA GLY A 797 7.74 52.41 -16.31
C GLY A 797 8.60 52.59 -15.05
N PHE A 798 9.29 53.72 -14.94
CA PHE A 798 9.89 54.21 -13.70
C PHE A 798 8.90 55.10 -12.94
N ASP A 799 9.05 55.19 -11.61
CA ASP A 799 8.20 56.08 -10.79
C ASP A 799 8.48 57.55 -11.07
N SER A 800 7.43 58.35 -11.13
CA SER A 800 7.51 59.82 -11.07
C SER A 800 7.91 60.31 -9.68
N LYS A 801 8.70 61.38 -9.60
CA LYS A 801 9.09 62.03 -8.35
C LYS A 801 8.77 63.53 -8.38
N GLN A 802 8.60 64.13 -7.21
CA GLN A 802 8.28 65.54 -7.03
C GLN A 802 9.00 66.07 -5.78
N ILE A 803 9.59 67.26 -5.87
CA ILE A 803 10.25 67.95 -4.75
C ILE A 803 9.96 69.45 -4.82
N PHE A 804 9.76 70.07 -3.65
CA PHE A 804 9.53 71.51 -3.55
C PHE A 804 10.87 72.26 -3.64
N VAL A 805 10.99 73.16 -4.62
CA VAL A 805 12.21 73.95 -4.84
C VAL A 805 12.01 75.36 -4.28
N SER A 806 12.87 75.74 -3.34
CA SER A 806 12.89 77.05 -2.68
C SER A 806 14.30 77.63 -2.66
N GLN A 807 14.44 78.94 -2.39
CA GLN A 807 15.74 79.56 -2.14
C GLN A 807 16.45 78.93 -0.93
N LYS A 808 15.70 78.41 0.05
CA LYS A 808 16.25 77.65 1.17
C LYS A 808 16.84 76.31 0.72
N SER A 809 16.13 75.57 -0.14
CA SER A 809 16.60 74.29 -0.71
C SER A 809 17.95 74.44 -1.44
N CYS A 810 18.20 75.59 -2.05
CA CYS A 810 19.48 75.90 -2.69
C CYS A 810 20.58 76.36 -1.73
N LYS A 811 20.25 76.98 -0.58
CA LYS A 811 21.23 77.42 0.43
C LYS A 811 21.83 76.25 1.22
N GLU A 812 21.07 75.19 1.48
CA GLU A 812 21.54 74.04 2.27
C GLU A 812 22.58 73.17 1.53
N GLN A 813 22.64 73.22 0.19
CA GLN A 813 23.66 72.50 -0.59
C GLN A 813 24.99 73.24 -0.73
N ALA A 814 24.98 74.58 -0.70
CA ALA A 814 26.19 75.40 -0.92
C ALA A 814 27.20 75.35 0.23
N VAL A 815 26.85 74.74 1.37
CA VAL A 815 27.68 74.67 2.58
C VAL A 815 28.59 73.43 2.62
N ASN A 816 28.31 72.40 1.79
CA ASN A 816 28.97 71.09 1.88
C ASN A 816 30.04 70.80 0.80
N SER A 817 30.48 71.80 0.02
CA SER A 817 31.45 71.62 -1.06
C SER A 817 32.84 72.23 -0.82
N SER A 818 33.17 72.62 0.42
CA SER A 818 34.47 73.24 0.77
C SER A 818 35.27 72.46 1.83
N SER A 819 35.77 71.28 1.47
CA SER A 819 36.98 70.70 2.10
C SER A 819 37.71 69.78 1.11
N PHE A 820 39.04 69.66 1.28
CA PHE A 820 39.98 68.88 0.44
C PHE A 820 40.34 69.42 -0.96
N SER A 821 41.11 70.51 -0.93
CA SER A 821 42.36 70.61 -1.70
C SER A 821 43.51 70.69 -0.66
N SER A 822 44.78 70.34 -0.88
CA SER A 822 45.53 69.81 -2.02
C SER A 822 46.89 69.29 -1.52
N VAL A 823 47.48 68.22 -2.06
CA VAL A 823 48.92 67.90 -1.84
C VAL A 823 49.57 67.24 -3.08
N LEU A 824 50.67 67.88 -3.53
CA LEU A 824 51.81 67.43 -4.36
C LEU A 824 51.66 67.04 -5.86
N ASN A 825 52.37 67.83 -6.67
CA ASN A 825 52.94 67.49 -7.98
C ASN A 825 54.13 66.53 -7.85
N LEU A 826 54.45 65.81 -8.94
CA LEU A 826 55.83 65.61 -9.44
C LEU A 826 55.77 65.18 -10.92
N ALA A 827 56.84 65.44 -11.69
CA ALA A 827 56.79 65.45 -13.16
C ALA A 827 57.91 64.65 -13.86
N SER A 828 57.60 64.13 -15.05
CA SER A 828 58.54 63.74 -16.13
C SER A 828 59.45 62.50 -15.85
N PRO A 829 60.21 61.95 -16.83
CA PRO A 829 60.30 62.26 -18.27
C PRO A 829 60.20 61.04 -19.23
N THR A 830 60.47 61.31 -20.51
CA THR A 830 60.54 60.43 -21.71
C THR A 830 61.69 59.40 -21.78
N THR A 831 61.48 58.28 -22.47
CA THR A 831 62.38 57.65 -23.50
C THR A 831 61.57 56.57 -24.27
N ARG A 832 61.42 56.57 -25.61
CA ARG A 832 62.33 56.34 -26.77
C ARG A 832 62.52 54.86 -27.19
N SER A 833 62.04 54.55 -28.42
CA SER A 833 62.58 53.59 -29.42
C SER A 833 62.63 52.08 -29.09
N SER A 834 62.50 51.13 -30.04
CA SER A 834 62.43 51.18 -31.53
C SER A 834 61.99 49.82 -32.11
N GLN A 835 61.32 49.85 -33.29
CA GLN A 835 61.45 48.93 -34.46
C GLN A 835 61.35 47.39 -34.25
N SER A 836 60.87 46.56 -35.18
CA SER A 836 60.84 46.64 -36.64
C SER A 836 59.65 45.82 -37.20
N THR A 837 58.88 46.36 -38.18
CA THR A 837 58.80 45.95 -39.61
C THR A 837 58.09 44.63 -39.95
N ALA A 838 57.32 44.49 -41.04
CA ALA A 838 56.67 45.44 -41.96
C ALA A 838 55.79 44.67 -42.99
N ILE A 839 55.12 45.40 -43.92
CA ILE A 839 54.72 44.96 -45.29
C ILE A 839 53.51 43.97 -45.35
N LYS A 840 52.46 44.16 -46.18
CA LYS A 840 52.12 45.21 -47.17
C LYS A 840 50.59 45.38 -47.30
N THR A 841 50.18 46.56 -47.76
CA THR A 841 48.83 47.01 -48.18
C THR A 841 48.60 46.68 -49.68
N PRO A 842 47.59 47.18 -50.46
CA PRO A 842 46.57 48.21 -50.17
C PRO A 842 45.18 48.13 -50.89
N LYS A 843 44.38 49.23 -50.74
CA LYS A 843 43.39 49.80 -51.71
C LYS A 843 41.99 49.12 -51.83
N ASN A 844 40.86 49.83 -52.02
CA ASN A 844 40.63 51.30 -52.12
C ASN A 844 39.16 51.75 -51.86
N THR A 845 38.97 52.99 -51.38
CA THR A 845 37.93 54.02 -51.73
C THR A 845 36.50 53.55 -52.15
N SER A 846 35.39 53.93 -51.48
CA SER A 846 34.68 55.26 -51.53
C SER A 846 33.15 55.03 -51.76
N HIS A 847 32.16 55.95 -51.66
CA HIS A 847 32.03 57.35 -51.18
C HIS A 847 30.51 57.69 -50.89
N ILE A 848 30.24 58.86 -50.30
CA ILE A 848 29.14 59.88 -50.54
C ILE A 848 27.73 59.41 -51.01
N ALA A 849 26.57 59.98 -50.60
CA ALA A 849 26.12 60.77 -49.44
C ALA A 849 24.59 61.03 -49.54
N ASN A 850 23.97 61.44 -48.42
CA ASN A 850 22.89 62.44 -48.30
C ASN A 850 21.50 62.32 -48.99
N ASN A 851 20.48 62.27 -48.11
CA ASN A 851 19.34 63.22 -48.01
C ASN A 851 18.00 63.03 -48.78
N LYS A 852 16.95 62.91 -47.94
CA LYS A 852 15.75 63.76 -47.85
C LYS A 852 14.48 63.53 -48.71
N VAL A 853 13.47 62.99 -48.00
CA VAL A 853 12.25 63.71 -47.54
C VAL A 853 11.13 64.06 -48.55
N SER A 854 9.96 63.44 -48.27
CA SER A 854 8.58 63.99 -48.22
C SER A 854 7.58 63.82 -49.39
N ARG A 855 6.37 63.34 -48.97
CA ARG A 855 5.01 63.88 -49.20
C ARG A 855 4.52 64.09 -50.65
N SER A 856 3.28 63.80 -51.05
CA SER A 856 2.01 63.40 -50.40
C SER A 856 0.87 63.60 -51.43
N ALA A 857 -0.34 63.09 -51.14
CA ALA A 857 -1.64 63.48 -51.73
C ALA A 857 -1.90 63.05 -53.20
N SER A 858 -3.14 62.82 -53.66
CA SER A 858 -4.45 62.56 -53.01
C SER A 858 -5.38 61.92 -54.06
N SER A 859 -6.34 61.05 -53.71
CA SER A 859 -7.76 61.35 -53.35
C SER A 859 -8.59 60.10 -53.80
N SER A 860 -9.85 59.80 -53.42
CA SER A 860 -10.94 60.58 -52.82
C SER A 860 -12.01 59.65 -52.15
N ASN A 861 -12.72 60.18 -51.14
CA ASN A 861 -14.21 60.13 -50.90
C ASN A 861 -14.98 58.78 -50.85
N ASN A 862 -15.98 58.53 -49.96
CA ASN A 862 -16.70 59.25 -48.87
C ASN A 862 -17.16 58.18 -47.83
N GLY A 863 -17.50 58.43 -46.54
CA GLY A 863 -17.41 59.59 -45.65
C GLY A 863 -18.31 59.45 -44.39
N VAL A 864 -17.93 60.09 -43.25
CA VAL A 864 -18.83 60.67 -42.21
C VAL A 864 -19.58 59.69 -41.25
N VAL A 865 -19.59 59.77 -39.88
CA VAL A 865 -19.01 60.72 -38.88
C VAL A 865 -19.02 60.22 -37.39
N LEU A 866 -18.08 60.74 -36.56
CA LEU A 866 -18.00 60.92 -35.07
C LEU A 866 -18.40 59.83 -34.01
N GLY A 867 -17.63 59.74 -32.88
CA GLY A 867 -18.22 59.29 -31.59
C GLY A 867 -17.36 58.72 -30.42
N THR A 868 -16.42 59.48 -29.83
CA THR A 868 -16.02 59.47 -28.37
C THR A 868 -15.85 58.19 -27.49
N LYS A 869 -14.62 58.03 -26.94
CA LYS A 869 -14.19 57.81 -25.53
C LYS A 869 -14.76 56.69 -24.58
N THR A 870 -13.81 56.23 -23.72
CA THR A 870 -13.91 55.76 -22.30
C THR A 870 -14.31 54.32 -21.92
N ALA A 871 -13.30 53.59 -21.39
CA ALA A 871 -13.25 52.80 -20.14
C ALA A 871 -14.47 51.97 -19.65
N ASN A 872 -14.26 50.64 -19.47
CA ASN A 872 -14.14 50.05 -18.11
C ASN A 872 -13.71 48.57 -18.10
N HIS A 873 -12.49 48.28 -17.64
CA HIS A 873 -12.01 46.89 -17.42
C HIS A 873 -11.91 46.57 -15.92
N LYS A 874 -12.99 46.83 -15.15
CA LYS A 874 -12.99 46.65 -13.68
C LYS A 874 -14.25 46.04 -13.04
N GLN A 875 -15.20 45.50 -13.82
CA GLN A 875 -16.43 44.88 -13.27
C GLN A 875 -16.50 43.35 -13.28
N ARG A 876 -15.63 42.62 -14.00
CA ARG A 876 -15.65 41.14 -13.99
C ARG A 876 -15.04 40.49 -12.73
N ASN A 877 -14.04 41.10 -12.10
CA ASN A 877 -13.39 40.51 -10.92
C ASN A 877 -14.16 40.76 -9.61
N ALA A 878 -14.94 41.85 -9.51
CA ALA A 878 -15.76 42.13 -8.33
C ALA A 878 -16.90 41.10 -8.17
N LEU A 879 -17.55 40.72 -9.28
CA LEU A 879 -18.65 39.75 -9.24
C LEU A 879 -18.16 38.35 -8.83
N LEU A 880 -16.98 37.93 -9.30
CA LEU A 880 -16.38 36.65 -8.94
C LEU A 880 -16.02 36.58 -7.43
N ILE A 881 -15.44 37.65 -6.89
CA ILE A 881 -15.09 37.74 -5.45
C ILE A 881 -16.34 37.78 -4.57
N ILE A 882 -17.42 38.45 -5.00
CA ILE A 882 -18.70 38.43 -4.28
C ILE A 882 -19.31 37.02 -4.27
N ILE A 883 -19.28 36.30 -5.39
CA ILE A 883 -19.79 34.91 -5.48
C ILE A 883 -18.98 33.96 -4.60
N VAL A 884 -17.64 34.04 -4.63
CA VAL A 884 -16.76 33.21 -3.78
C VAL A 884 -17.01 33.49 -2.30
N ASN A 885 -17.12 34.76 -1.90
CA ASN A 885 -17.44 35.11 -0.51
C ASN A 885 -18.85 34.69 -0.09
N LEU A 886 -19.85 34.73 -0.99
CA LEU A 886 -21.19 34.20 -0.71
C LEU A 886 -21.15 32.68 -0.48
N ILE A 887 -20.37 31.94 -1.26
CA ILE A 887 -20.19 30.48 -1.13
C ILE A 887 -19.51 30.17 0.21
N ILE A 888 -18.44 30.88 0.58
CA ILE A 888 -17.77 30.71 1.87
C ILE A 888 -18.72 31.03 3.04
N LEU A 889 -19.51 32.10 2.95
CA LEU A 889 -20.50 32.48 3.97
C LEU A 889 -21.59 31.41 4.12
N VAL A 890 -22.08 30.84 3.00
CA VAL A 890 -23.08 29.76 3.00
C VAL A 890 -22.50 28.47 3.60
N ILE A 891 -21.24 28.12 3.30
CA ILE A 891 -20.54 26.99 3.94
C ILE A 891 -20.40 27.21 5.45
N PHE A 892 -20.08 28.43 5.89
CA PHE A 892 -19.97 28.78 7.30
C PHE A 892 -21.33 28.69 8.04
N ILE A 893 -22.41 29.14 7.41
CA ILE A 893 -23.79 29.06 7.94
C ILE A 893 -24.28 27.60 8.00
N LEU A 894 -23.94 26.77 7.00
CA LEU A 894 -24.27 25.34 6.98
C LEU A 894 -23.54 24.57 8.09
N ASN A 895 -22.24 24.79 8.27
CA ASN A 895 -21.48 24.18 9.37
C ASN A 895 -21.99 24.60 10.75
N ARG A 896 -22.40 25.87 10.93
CA ARG A 896 -23.01 26.32 12.20
C ARG A 896 -24.32 25.58 12.52
N LYS A 897 -25.15 25.25 11.52
CA LYS A 897 -26.37 24.45 11.72
C LYS A 897 -26.09 22.98 12.09
N ILE A 898 -25.04 22.38 11.52
CA ILE A 898 -24.64 21.00 11.85
C ILE A 898 -24.15 20.89 13.30
N ILE A 899 -23.35 21.87 13.77
CA ILE A 899 -22.89 21.93 15.17
C ILE A 899 -24.06 22.12 16.14
N ILE A 900 -25.02 23.01 15.82
CA ILE A 900 -26.23 23.23 16.65
C ILE A 900 -27.13 21.98 16.69
N PHE A 901 -27.19 21.21 15.60
CA PHE A 901 -27.94 19.94 15.57
C PHE A 901 -27.29 18.86 16.47
N TRP A 902 -25.97 18.75 16.48
CA TRP A 902 -25.24 17.83 17.36
C TRP A 902 -25.34 18.23 18.84
N VAL A 903 -25.22 19.52 19.17
CA VAL A 903 -25.35 20.01 20.56
C VAL A 903 -26.76 19.82 21.13
N LYS A 904 -27.81 19.87 20.31
CA LYS A 904 -29.18 19.54 20.75
C LYS A 904 -29.38 18.03 20.98
N LYS A 905 -28.74 17.15 20.21
CA LYS A 905 -28.91 15.69 20.35
C LYS A 905 -28.21 15.12 21.59
N PHE A 906 -27.14 15.76 22.07
CA PHE A 906 -26.40 15.33 23.27
C PHE A 906 -27.09 15.67 24.62
N LYS A 907 -28.20 16.41 24.62
CA LYS A 907 -28.95 16.76 25.85
C LYS A 907 -30.08 15.79 26.23
N TYR A 908 -30.33 14.74 25.45
CA TYR A 908 -31.47 13.82 25.65
C TYR A 908 -31.10 12.36 25.98
N SER A 909 -29.82 11.99 26.08
CA SER A 909 -29.38 10.62 26.42
C SER A 909 -28.97 10.44 27.89
N LYS A 910 -29.57 11.21 28.81
CA LYS A 910 -29.21 11.17 30.25
C LYS A 910 -30.42 10.99 31.17
N PHE A 911 -31.31 10.07 30.81
CA PHE A 911 -32.36 9.51 31.67
C PHE A 911 -32.64 8.06 31.23
N LEU A 912 -33.00 7.18 32.19
CA LEU A 912 -33.16 5.71 32.04
C LEU A 912 -31.80 4.99 31.80
N PHE A 913 -31.13 4.36 32.78
CA PHE A 913 -31.63 3.38 33.75
C PHE A 913 -30.77 3.35 35.03
N LYS A 914 -31.41 3.19 36.19
CA LYS A 914 -30.78 2.77 37.46
C LYS A 914 -31.83 2.00 38.28
N LYS A 915 -31.40 0.92 38.95
CA LYS A 915 -32.20 -0.06 39.74
C LYS A 915 -32.98 -1.09 38.88
N HIS A 916 -33.14 -2.36 39.29
CA HIS A 916 -32.76 -3.05 40.54
C HIS A 916 -32.37 -4.53 40.32
N LYS A 917 -31.58 -5.08 41.27
CA LYS A 917 -31.48 -6.48 41.76
C LYS A 917 -32.28 -7.56 41.01
N ILE A 918 -31.64 -8.69 40.70
CA ILE A 918 -31.27 -9.76 41.66
C ILE A 918 -29.84 -10.21 41.34
#